data_AF-A0A932ZN13-F1
#
_entry.id   AF-A0A932ZN13-F1
#
_cell.length_a   1.000
_cell.length_b   1.000
_cell.length_c   1.000
_cell.angle_alpha   90.00
_cell.angle_beta   90.00
_cell.angle_gamma   90.00
#
_symmetry.space_group_name_H-M   'P 1'
#
loop_
_entity.id
_entity.type
_entity.pdbx_description
1 polymer ?
#
loop_
_entity_poly.entity_id
_entity_poly.type
_entity_poly.pdbx_seq_one_letter_code
_entity_poly.pdbx_strand_id
1 'polypeptide(L)'
;MEFFRTIDPVWLSLGPVLVINLLLIASLLYFLATRKDRPVPAEVQTRHNSKFLSATLKHWWYWNNEPIARGFVKCRATPNVLTFIGFLFSIVAAFFYAKGLYGFAGWTMLFGGTFDLFDGHVARITGKSTKSGAFFDSVMDRFSEGIVFLGLALCFKNSWVLGFLIAGLIGSMAVSYTRARGEAIGVAVKKGSMQRPERLVYLGCASIFEPITSYGLGFIMNSPPPYLVIVAIVLIGIMTNVTAVYRMIFVMNILDSAEKKRAETIPQKLTKIFLMENRYGYDRSRARFRLVLLLMVDGAHPEVLSALIREGRLPHIARRFAQEGLREDAVTCFPSASGPAYTPFVTGCFPGTCDVPGIRWFDRTVDPDRRLTTKRFRDYFGKGAYLFDFDLSKRVKTIYEYSRQAYNILGMVNRGCGPTRDPAFFAAPLLFYRAKKQNNLETVEATAFRWFLSSLKRDPDFIFYFFPSIDLLTHRTHKDHRRVIQAYERLDRTVGQMEKALKETGLSEETCWLLASDHGHSEVQNHFDLEEFLEGRFPTLYYPKSFRGWQEARAVNMVTGNGMSHVYLRKGQNWDGFHFMEDIEKQGLPAALLERKEVDILLGRSQEGGIQIVSRRGRARLVEDPDGRISYKSLGSDPFGFEAIPAVMDMKETLALTDQTPYPDALVQAAQLFRSKRSGDLVISASLGSDLRNRFEIPPHQSGHGSLNREHMRVPFYVSPKLDLKPGPYRTADIFTLVLDLMGIEPGHDLDGRAILSRLKQPGAATQCQPASR
;
A
#
# COMPACT_ATOMS: atom_id res chain seq x y z
N MET A 1 -44.35 -10.79 37.24
CA MET A 1 -43.91 -11.57 36.04
C MET A 1 -45.09 -12.01 35.17
N GLU A 2 -46.29 -12.23 35.71
CA GLU A 2 -47.49 -12.55 34.90
C GLU A 2 -47.93 -11.42 33.96
N PHE A 3 -47.83 -10.15 34.37
CA PHE A 3 -48.20 -9.01 33.52
C PHE A 3 -47.40 -8.89 32.21
N PHE A 4 -46.15 -9.36 32.17
CA PHE A 4 -45.31 -9.31 30.97
C PHE A 4 -45.52 -10.51 30.03
N ARG A 5 -46.30 -11.52 30.44
CA ARG A 5 -46.62 -12.70 29.61
C ARG A 5 -47.91 -12.55 28.82
N THR A 6 -48.76 -11.57 29.15
CA THR A 6 -50.09 -11.38 28.53
C THR A 6 -50.07 -10.49 27.29
N ILE A 7 -48.99 -9.74 27.05
CA ILE A 7 -48.86 -8.87 25.87
C ILE A 7 -47.92 -9.54 24.88
N ASP A 8 -48.33 -9.61 23.61
CA ASP A 8 -47.53 -10.17 22.53
C ASP A 8 -46.14 -9.48 22.48
N PRO A 9 -45.03 -10.23 22.66
CA PRO A 9 -43.67 -9.70 22.62
C PRO A 9 -43.35 -8.91 21.35
N VAL A 10 -44.05 -9.21 20.25
CA VAL A 10 -43.95 -8.51 18.96
C VAL A 10 -44.49 -7.09 19.08
N TRP A 11 -45.68 -6.90 19.66
CA TRP A 11 -46.30 -5.57 19.80
C TRP A 11 -45.69 -4.72 20.91
N LEU A 12 -45.11 -5.34 21.95
CA LEU A 12 -44.29 -4.65 22.94
C LEU A 12 -42.99 -4.07 22.36
N SER A 13 -42.46 -4.70 21.32
CA SER A 13 -41.24 -4.26 20.63
C SER A 13 -41.58 -3.30 19.49
N LEU A 14 -42.54 -3.64 18.63
CA LEU A 14 -42.92 -2.87 17.44
C LEU A 14 -43.79 -1.64 17.76
N GLY A 15 -44.66 -1.69 18.77
CA GLY A 15 -45.59 -0.60 19.08
C GLY A 15 -44.86 0.72 19.38
N PRO A 16 -43.93 0.74 20.36
CA PRO A 16 -43.11 1.91 20.63
C PRO A 16 -42.22 2.30 19.44
N VAL A 17 -41.70 1.33 18.66
CA VAL A 17 -40.89 1.63 17.46
C VAL A 17 -41.74 2.41 16.46
N LEU A 18 -42.94 1.93 16.13
CA LEU A 18 -43.82 2.55 15.16
C LEU A 18 -44.27 3.94 15.63
N VAL A 19 -44.70 4.07 16.89
CA VAL A 19 -45.15 5.35 17.45
C VAL A 19 -44.00 6.37 17.51
N ILE A 20 -42.84 5.99 18.04
CA ILE A 20 -41.69 6.90 18.17
C ILE A 20 -41.16 7.28 16.79
N ASN A 21 -41.05 6.35 15.84
CA ASN A 21 -40.61 6.68 14.49
C ASN A 21 -41.63 7.54 13.75
N LEU A 22 -42.94 7.30 13.90
CA LEU A 22 -43.97 8.18 13.34
C LEU A 22 -43.86 9.59 13.91
N LEU A 23 -43.66 9.74 15.22
CA LEU A 23 -43.47 11.04 15.86
C LEU A 23 -42.17 11.73 15.42
N LEU A 24 -41.06 11.01 15.30
CA LEU A 24 -39.79 11.56 14.82
C LEU A 24 -39.84 11.94 13.33
N ILE A 25 -40.49 11.13 12.49
CA ILE A 25 -40.71 11.45 11.07
C ILE A 25 -41.62 12.67 10.95
N ALA A 26 -42.73 12.72 11.69
CA ALA A 26 -43.62 13.88 11.72
C ALA A 26 -42.88 15.14 12.19
N SER A 27 -42.07 15.05 13.24
CA SER A 27 -41.30 16.20 13.73
C SER A 27 -40.19 16.62 12.77
N LEU A 28 -39.57 15.68 12.05
CA LEU A 28 -38.59 15.96 11.00
C LEU A 28 -39.24 16.65 9.81
N LEU A 29 -40.40 16.18 9.36
CA LEU A 29 -41.15 16.79 8.26
C LEU A 29 -41.61 18.21 8.62
N TYR A 30 -42.15 18.39 9.83
CA TYR A 30 -42.51 19.71 10.35
C TYR A 30 -41.31 20.65 10.47
N PHE A 31 -40.17 20.15 10.95
CA PHE A 31 -38.94 20.91 11.01
C PHE A 31 -38.45 21.30 9.62
N LEU A 32 -38.43 20.37 8.66
CA LEU A 32 -38.02 20.65 7.29
C LEU A 32 -38.92 21.71 6.62
N ALA A 33 -40.22 21.71 6.92
CA ALA A 33 -41.17 22.72 6.47
C ALA A 33 -40.92 24.11 7.09
N THR A 34 -40.48 24.16 8.35
CA THR A 34 -40.29 25.42 9.11
C THR A 34 -38.84 25.86 9.25
N ARG A 35 -37.88 25.18 8.62
CA ARG A 35 -36.43 25.39 8.86
C ARG A 35 -35.88 26.72 8.35
N LYS A 36 -36.49 27.34 7.33
CA LYS A 36 -35.97 28.56 6.68
C LYS A 36 -35.96 29.75 7.64
N ASP A 37 -36.85 29.74 8.63
CA ASP A 37 -37.04 30.82 9.60
C ASP A 37 -36.32 30.56 10.92
N ARG A 38 -35.47 29.51 11.01
CA ARG A 38 -34.82 29.08 12.25
C ARG A 38 -33.30 29.31 12.22
N PRO A 39 -32.72 30.02 13.21
CA PRO A 39 -31.28 30.20 13.30
C PRO A 39 -30.57 28.87 13.58
N VAL A 40 -29.47 28.60 12.86
CA VAL A 40 -28.68 27.38 13.04
C VAL A 40 -27.77 27.51 14.27
N PRO A 41 -27.84 26.61 15.26
CA PRO A 41 -26.96 26.66 16.44
C PRO A 41 -25.47 26.59 16.06
N ALA A 42 -24.63 27.34 16.76
CA ALA A 42 -23.18 27.44 16.51
C ALA A 42 -22.46 26.07 16.57
N GLU A 43 -23.02 25.10 17.29
CA GLU A 43 -22.51 23.74 17.44
C GLU A 43 -22.72 22.87 16.19
N VAL A 44 -23.78 23.14 15.42
CA VAL A 44 -24.03 22.48 14.13
C VAL A 44 -23.01 22.95 13.10
N GLN A 45 -22.53 24.19 13.24
CA GLN A 45 -21.54 24.82 12.35
C GLN A 45 -20.10 24.35 12.65
N THR A 46 -19.76 24.06 13.91
CA THR A 46 -18.38 23.72 14.35
C THR A 46 -18.06 22.21 14.33
N ARG A 47 -19.06 21.31 14.34
CA ARG A 47 -18.85 19.85 14.33
C ARG A 47 -18.74 19.29 12.92
N HIS A 48 -17.64 18.60 12.62
CA HIS A 48 -17.40 17.90 11.35
C HIS A 48 -18.62 17.07 10.91
N ASN A 49 -19.03 17.19 9.65
CA ASN A 49 -20.09 16.35 9.09
C ASN A 49 -19.56 14.93 8.92
N SER A 50 -20.27 13.94 9.46
CA SER A 50 -20.02 12.53 9.16
C SER A 50 -20.83 12.16 7.92
N LYS A 51 -20.42 11.10 7.22
CA LYS A 51 -21.19 10.57 6.06
C LYS A 51 -22.62 10.12 6.44
N PHE A 52 -22.91 9.92 7.73
CA PHE A 52 -24.18 9.39 8.24
C PHE A 52 -25.09 10.44 8.91
N LEU A 53 -24.54 11.54 9.45
CA LEU A 53 -25.33 12.61 10.09
C LEU A 53 -25.11 13.96 9.39
N SER A 54 -26.05 14.33 8.54
CA SER A 54 -26.06 15.63 7.85
C SER A 54 -26.24 16.78 8.84
N ALA A 55 -25.76 17.97 8.47
CA ALA A 55 -25.96 19.18 9.28
C ALA A 55 -27.45 19.46 9.54
N THR A 56 -28.31 19.16 8.57
CA THR A 56 -29.77 19.27 8.69
C THR A 56 -30.34 18.35 9.76
N LEU A 57 -29.89 17.09 9.82
CA LEU A 57 -30.36 16.13 10.81
C LEU A 57 -29.89 16.51 12.23
N LYS A 58 -28.67 17.03 12.36
CA LYS A 58 -28.17 17.58 13.62
C LYS A 58 -29.01 18.77 14.08
N HIS A 59 -29.31 19.71 13.18
CA HIS A 59 -30.12 20.88 13.51
C HIS A 59 -31.54 20.49 13.95
N TRP A 60 -32.18 19.58 13.20
CA TRP A 60 -33.47 19.02 13.60
C TRP A 60 -33.42 18.39 14.99
N TRP A 61 -32.41 17.56 15.24
CA TRP A 61 -32.25 16.89 16.53
C TRP A 61 -32.10 17.88 17.68
N TYR A 62 -31.29 18.92 17.51
CA TYR A 62 -31.13 19.98 18.50
C TYR A 62 -32.46 20.69 18.79
N TRP A 63 -33.17 21.10 17.74
CA TRP A 63 -34.47 21.74 17.87
C TRP A 63 -35.51 20.85 18.57
N ASN A 64 -35.58 19.57 18.21
CA ASN A 64 -36.56 18.64 18.77
C ASN A 64 -36.32 18.40 20.27
N ASN A 65 -35.06 18.45 20.72
CA ASN A 65 -34.67 18.15 22.09
C ASN A 65 -34.56 19.40 23.00
N GLU A 66 -34.49 20.60 22.41
CA GLU A 66 -34.34 21.85 23.15
C GLU A 66 -35.49 22.13 24.14
N PRO A 67 -36.79 21.92 23.81
CA PRO A 67 -37.87 22.11 24.77
C PRO A 67 -37.76 21.20 25.98
N ILE A 68 -37.35 19.94 25.76
CA ILE A 68 -37.15 18.94 26.82
C ILE A 68 -35.99 19.38 27.72
N ALA A 69 -34.87 19.80 27.12
CA ALA A 69 -33.73 20.28 27.88
C ALA A 69 -34.03 21.56 28.67
N ARG A 70 -34.79 22.51 28.10
CA ARG A 70 -35.29 23.69 28.81
C ARG A 70 -36.26 23.31 29.94
N GLY A 71 -37.04 22.25 29.76
CA GLY A 71 -37.86 21.64 30.82
C GLY A 71 -37.00 21.19 32.01
N PHE A 72 -35.92 20.44 31.75
CA PHE A 72 -34.97 20.05 32.80
C PHE A 72 -34.34 21.26 33.51
N VAL A 73 -34.01 22.33 32.76
CA VAL A 73 -33.52 23.59 33.34
C VAL A 73 -34.57 24.23 34.27
N LYS A 74 -35.84 24.28 33.86
CA LYS A 74 -36.95 24.78 34.70
C LYS A 74 -37.13 23.96 35.98
N CYS A 75 -36.97 22.64 35.89
CA CYS A 75 -37.00 21.72 37.04
C CYS A 75 -35.73 21.76 37.89
N ARG A 76 -34.76 22.64 37.58
CA ARG A 76 -33.47 22.77 38.27
C ARG A 76 -32.64 21.47 38.28
N ALA A 77 -32.86 20.58 37.31
CA ALA A 77 -32.06 19.37 37.16
C ALA A 77 -30.62 19.75 36.77
N THR A 78 -29.65 19.24 37.52
CA THR A 78 -28.23 19.46 37.20
C THR A 78 -27.74 18.46 36.16
N PRO A 79 -26.71 18.80 35.34
CA PRO A 79 -26.12 17.85 34.38
C PRO A 79 -25.74 16.51 35.03
N ASN A 80 -25.06 16.54 36.18
CA ASN A 80 -24.64 15.34 36.89
C ASN A 80 -25.82 14.45 37.33
N VAL A 81 -26.98 15.05 37.66
CA VAL A 81 -28.19 14.29 37.99
C VAL A 81 -28.71 13.56 36.75
N LEU A 82 -28.67 14.20 35.58
CA LEU A 82 -29.09 13.57 34.33
C LEU A 82 -28.14 12.42 33.93
N THR A 83 -26.83 12.61 34.04
CA THR A 83 -25.83 11.53 33.87
C THR A 83 -26.11 10.36 34.82
N PHE A 84 -26.42 10.64 36.08
CA PHE A 84 -26.73 9.60 37.07
C PHE A 84 -28.03 8.85 36.77
N ILE A 85 -29.07 9.55 36.27
CA ILE A 85 -30.31 8.92 35.80
C ILE A 85 -30.01 7.99 34.61
N GLY A 86 -29.20 8.42 33.64
CA GLY A 86 -28.75 7.58 32.53
C GLY A 86 -28.05 6.29 32.99
N PHE A 87 -27.24 6.39 34.06
CA PHE A 87 -26.63 5.24 34.71
C PHE A 87 -27.65 4.29 35.36
N LEU A 88 -28.67 4.82 36.06
CA LEU A 88 -29.74 3.98 36.63
C LEU A 88 -30.50 3.20 35.54
N PHE A 89 -30.77 3.82 34.39
CA PHE A 89 -31.32 3.11 33.24
C PHE A 89 -30.40 1.99 32.73
N SER A 90 -29.09 2.17 32.79
CA SER A 90 -28.13 1.13 32.42
C SER A 90 -28.20 -0.09 33.37
N ILE A 91 -28.44 0.12 34.67
CA ILE A 91 -28.68 -0.96 35.64
C ILE A 91 -29.97 -1.72 35.30
N VAL A 92 -31.05 -0.99 35.00
CA VAL A 92 -32.33 -1.61 34.62
C VAL A 92 -32.19 -2.39 33.31
N ALA A 93 -31.48 -1.85 32.33
CA ALA A 93 -31.19 -2.53 31.07
C ALA A 93 -30.38 -3.82 31.30
N ALA A 94 -29.36 -3.76 32.16
CA ALA A 94 -28.56 -4.93 32.53
C ALA A 94 -29.40 -6.03 33.19
N PHE A 95 -30.35 -5.66 34.06
CA PHE A 95 -31.30 -6.60 34.64
C PHE A 95 -32.15 -7.29 33.55
N PHE A 96 -32.68 -6.54 32.58
CA PHE A 96 -33.45 -7.12 31.47
C PHE A 96 -32.59 -8.02 30.58
N TYR A 97 -31.35 -7.63 30.26
CA TYR A 97 -30.42 -8.49 29.54
C TYR A 97 -30.14 -9.79 30.28
N ALA A 98 -29.90 -9.74 31.60
CA ALA A 98 -29.67 -10.92 32.42
C ALA A 98 -30.86 -11.89 32.44
N LYS A 99 -32.08 -11.39 32.24
CA LYS A 99 -33.32 -12.17 32.12
C LYS A 99 -33.66 -12.63 30.69
N GLY A 100 -32.84 -12.26 29.69
CA GLY A 100 -33.11 -12.55 28.29
C GLY A 100 -34.26 -11.72 27.68
N LEU A 101 -34.68 -10.64 28.35
CA LEU A 101 -35.74 -9.75 27.89
C LEU A 101 -35.17 -8.66 26.97
N TYR A 102 -34.66 -9.08 25.81
CA TYR A 102 -33.85 -8.22 24.92
C TYR A 102 -34.57 -6.95 24.45
N GLY A 103 -35.86 -7.04 24.09
CA GLY A 103 -36.64 -5.87 23.65
C GLY A 103 -36.69 -4.76 24.71
N PHE A 104 -37.01 -5.11 25.96
CA PHE A 104 -37.02 -4.17 27.09
C PHE A 104 -35.62 -3.64 27.40
N ALA A 105 -34.60 -4.50 27.33
CA ALA A 105 -33.22 -4.10 27.56
C ALA A 105 -32.75 -3.08 26.51
N GLY A 106 -33.05 -3.30 25.23
CA GLY A 106 -32.72 -2.41 24.12
C GLY A 106 -33.37 -1.04 24.26
N TRP A 107 -34.67 -0.99 24.57
CA TRP A 107 -35.37 0.27 24.82
C TRP A 107 -34.82 1.03 26.02
N THR A 108 -34.70 0.34 27.15
CA THR A 108 -34.19 0.94 28.40
C THR A 108 -32.78 1.53 28.19
N MET A 109 -31.93 0.82 27.46
CA MET A 109 -30.57 1.26 27.15
C MET A 109 -30.55 2.49 26.23
N LEU A 110 -31.36 2.52 25.16
CA LEU A 110 -31.42 3.68 24.26
C LEU A 110 -32.02 4.90 24.98
N PHE A 111 -33.05 4.71 25.80
CA PHE A 111 -33.60 5.78 26.64
C PHE A 111 -32.55 6.31 27.63
N GLY A 112 -31.84 5.43 28.34
CA GLY A 112 -30.72 5.84 29.20
C GLY A 112 -29.67 6.66 28.46
N GLY A 113 -29.27 6.22 27.26
CA GLY A 113 -28.32 6.95 26.41
C GLY A 113 -28.79 8.33 25.92
N THR A 114 -30.08 8.62 25.97
CA THR A 114 -30.59 9.99 25.68
C THR A 114 -30.35 10.97 26.82
N PHE A 115 -30.30 10.51 28.08
CA PHE A 115 -30.00 11.35 29.23
C PHE A 115 -28.56 11.89 29.19
N ASP A 116 -27.62 11.10 28.68
CA ASP A 116 -26.23 11.54 28.40
C ASP A 116 -26.13 12.56 27.25
N LEU A 117 -27.16 12.67 26.41
CA LEU A 117 -27.22 13.75 25.41
C LEU A 117 -27.82 15.02 26.05
N PHE A 118 -28.78 14.84 26.96
CA PHE A 118 -29.42 15.94 27.68
C PHE A 118 -28.49 16.59 28.70
N ASP A 119 -27.64 15.85 29.42
CA ASP A 119 -26.74 16.42 30.42
C ASP A 119 -25.78 17.48 29.83
N GLY A 120 -25.19 17.18 28.67
CA GLY A 120 -24.26 18.04 27.98
C GLY A 120 -24.98 19.23 27.33
N HIS A 121 -26.25 19.05 26.95
CA HIS A 121 -27.08 20.14 26.44
C HIS A 121 -27.51 21.08 27.56
N VAL A 122 -27.95 20.56 28.71
CA VAL A 122 -28.31 21.33 29.92
C VAL A 122 -27.09 22.05 30.50
N ALA A 123 -25.92 21.42 30.55
CA ALA A 123 -24.66 22.03 30.99
C ALA A 123 -24.27 23.26 30.14
N ARG A 124 -24.63 23.23 28.85
CA ARG A 124 -24.38 24.34 27.91
C ARG A 124 -25.42 25.45 28.04
N ILE A 125 -26.73 25.12 28.06
CA ILE A 125 -27.79 26.12 28.28
C ILE A 125 -27.56 26.89 29.59
N THR A 126 -27.18 26.19 30.65
CA THR A 126 -27.02 26.78 31.99
C THR A 126 -25.66 27.42 32.24
N GLY A 127 -24.73 27.36 31.27
CA GLY A 127 -23.35 27.84 31.45
C GLY A 127 -22.52 27.06 32.48
N LYS A 128 -23.00 25.89 32.94
CA LYS A 128 -22.37 25.08 34.01
C LYS A 128 -21.41 24.00 33.47
N SER A 129 -20.70 24.27 32.37
CA SER A 129 -19.73 23.34 31.82
C SER A 129 -18.42 23.39 32.62
N THR A 130 -18.14 22.36 33.43
CA THR A 130 -16.95 22.28 34.29
C THR A 130 -16.06 21.09 33.94
N LYS A 131 -14.75 21.19 34.25
CA LYS A 131 -13.80 20.06 34.08
C LYS A 131 -14.18 18.85 34.95
N SER A 132 -14.69 19.10 36.16
CA SER A 132 -15.15 18.05 37.07
C SER A 132 -16.40 17.34 36.54
N GLY A 133 -17.34 18.07 35.93
CA GLY A 133 -18.51 17.49 35.27
C GLY A 133 -18.13 16.63 34.07
N ALA A 134 -17.22 17.11 33.21
CA ALA A 134 -16.73 16.32 32.07
C ALA A 134 -15.99 15.04 32.50
N PHE A 135 -15.27 15.07 33.62
CA PHE A 135 -14.66 13.89 34.22
C PHE A 135 -15.71 12.92 34.77
N PHE A 136 -16.70 13.43 35.52
CA PHE A 136 -17.80 12.62 36.05
C PHE A 136 -18.57 11.89 34.94
N ASP A 137 -19.00 12.62 33.90
CA ASP A 137 -19.63 12.07 32.69
C ASP A 137 -18.77 10.97 32.04
N SER A 138 -17.49 11.27 31.81
CA SER A 138 -16.56 10.31 31.20
C SER A 138 -16.34 9.04 32.03
N VAL A 139 -16.44 9.11 33.36
CA VAL A 139 -16.30 7.96 34.27
C VAL A 139 -17.61 7.18 34.36
N MET A 140 -18.74 7.86 34.53
CA MET A 140 -20.07 7.25 34.58
C MET A 140 -20.40 6.47 33.31
N ASP A 141 -20.01 6.99 32.14
CA ASP A 141 -20.07 6.27 30.87
C ASP A 141 -19.48 4.85 30.93
N ARG A 142 -18.34 4.67 31.62
CA ARG A 142 -17.64 3.38 31.69
C ARG A 142 -18.35 2.43 32.64
N PHE A 143 -18.87 2.95 33.75
CA PHE A 143 -19.71 2.18 34.65
C PHE A 143 -21.00 1.74 33.96
N SER A 144 -21.68 2.64 33.25
CA SER A 144 -22.89 2.34 32.46
C SER A 144 -22.65 1.23 31.43
N GLU A 145 -21.59 1.34 30.62
CA GLU A 145 -21.25 0.29 29.65
C GLU A 145 -20.87 -1.02 30.36
N GLY A 146 -20.03 -0.97 31.39
CA GLY A 146 -19.59 -2.15 32.12
C GLY A 146 -20.74 -2.95 32.74
N ILE A 147 -21.74 -2.26 33.32
CA ILE A 147 -22.94 -2.89 33.88
C ILE A 147 -23.80 -3.55 32.81
N VAL A 148 -23.96 -2.93 31.63
CA VAL A 148 -24.69 -3.54 30.51
C VAL A 148 -23.98 -4.81 30.02
N PHE A 149 -22.65 -4.77 29.86
CA PHE A 149 -21.86 -5.95 29.52
C PHE A 149 -21.97 -7.04 30.60
N LEU A 150 -22.05 -6.68 31.88
CA LEU A 150 -22.26 -7.63 32.98
C LEU A 150 -23.63 -8.32 32.87
N GLY A 151 -24.70 -7.56 32.60
CA GLY A 151 -26.04 -8.14 32.40
C GLY A 151 -26.07 -9.14 31.25
N LEU A 152 -25.44 -8.81 30.13
CA LEU A 152 -25.27 -9.73 28.99
C LEU A 152 -24.39 -10.94 29.35
N ALA A 153 -23.31 -10.74 30.10
CA ALA A 153 -22.43 -11.83 30.51
C ALA A 153 -23.14 -12.84 31.41
N LEU A 154 -24.03 -12.38 32.30
CA LEU A 154 -24.88 -13.26 33.12
C LEU A 154 -25.86 -14.08 32.26
N CYS A 155 -26.38 -13.49 31.18
CA CYS A 155 -27.25 -14.17 30.22
C CYS A 155 -26.50 -15.24 29.41
N PHE A 156 -25.31 -14.92 28.91
CA PHE A 156 -24.51 -15.77 28.02
C PHE A 156 -23.39 -16.55 28.75
N LYS A 157 -23.45 -16.69 30.08
CA LYS A 157 -22.35 -17.22 30.91
C LYS A 157 -21.80 -18.59 30.51
N ASN A 158 -22.63 -19.44 29.89
CA ASN A 158 -22.27 -20.79 29.44
C ASN A 158 -22.14 -20.89 27.90
N SER A 159 -22.01 -19.77 27.21
CA SER A 159 -21.94 -19.69 25.75
C SER A 159 -20.59 -19.13 25.28
N TRP A 160 -20.15 -19.54 24.09
CA TRP A 160 -18.98 -18.97 23.41
C TRP A 160 -19.08 -17.44 23.22
N VAL A 161 -20.30 -16.90 23.22
CA VAL A 161 -20.60 -15.47 23.15
C VAL A 161 -19.96 -14.70 24.31
N LEU A 162 -19.78 -15.32 25.49
CA LEU A 162 -19.11 -14.72 26.64
C LEU A 162 -17.70 -14.23 26.30
N GLY A 163 -16.95 -14.97 25.48
CA GLY A 163 -15.61 -14.56 25.05
C GLY A 163 -15.64 -13.23 24.28
N PHE A 164 -16.65 -13.04 23.43
CA PHE A 164 -16.83 -11.78 22.69
C PHE A 164 -17.36 -10.64 23.55
N LEU A 165 -18.14 -10.93 24.61
CA LEU A 165 -18.53 -9.92 25.61
C LEU A 165 -17.32 -9.42 26.40
N ILE A 166 -16.45 -10.34 26.86
CA ILE A 166 -15.20 -9.99 27.54
C ILE A 166 -14.30 -9.18 26.60
N ALA A 167 -14.13 -9.63 25.35
CA ALA A 167 -13.37 -8.89 24.34
C ALA A 167 -13.98 -7.50 24.09
N GLY A 168 -15.30 -7.38 24.01
CA GLY A 168 -16.01 -6.11 23.84
C GLY A 168 -15.83 -5.15 25.00
N LEU A 169 -15.81 -5.66 26.24
CA LEU A 169 -15.52 -4.88 27.44
C LEU A 169 -14.07 -4.38 27.45
N ILE A 170 -13.10 -5.26 27.16
CA ILE A 170 -11.68 -4.87 27.04
C ILE A 170 -11.51 -3.81 25.95
N GLY A 171 -12.11 -4.05 24.79
CA GLY A 171 -12.03 -3.16 23.64
C GLY A 171 -12.71 -1.82 23.88
N SER A 172 -13.87 -1.77 24.52
CA SER A 172 -14.59 -0.52 24.82
C SER A 172 -13.80 0.38 25.79
N MET A 173 -13.14 -0.22 26.78
CA MET A 173 -12.23 0.47 27.69
C MET A 173 -10.96 0.92 26.95
N ALA A 174 -10.36 0.06 26.14
CA ALA A 174 -9.14 0.37 25.39
C ALA A 174 -9.35 1.48 24.34
N VAL A 175 -10.49 1.53 23.66
CA VAL A 175 -10.85 2.62 22.72
C VAL A 175 -10.87 3.97 23.43
N SER A 176 -11.41 4.02 24.65
CA SER A 176 -11.50 5.24 25.46
C SER A 176 -10.13 5.62 26.03
N TYR A 177 -9.40 4.64 26.57
CA TYR A 177 -8.08 4.83 27.17
C TYR A 177 -7.03 5.28 26.14
N THR A 178 -6.96 4.64 24.96
CA THR A 178 -6.00 5.01 23.90
C THR A 178 -6.21 6.45 23.41
N ARG A 179 -7.47 6.91 23.36
CA ARG A 179 -7.77 8.32 23.09
C ARG A 179 -7.30 9.22 24.22
N ALA A 180 -7.70 8.95 25.46
CA ALA A 180 -7.34 9.77 26.61
C ALA A 180 -5.81 9.86 26.79
N ARG A 181 -5.11 8.73 26.66
CA ARG A 181 -3.65 8.67 26.75
C ARG A 181 -2.97 9.39 25.59
N GLY A 182 -3.48 9.24 24.36
CA GLY A 182 -3.00 9.97 23.19
C GLY A 182 -3.16 11.49 23.33
N GLU A 183 -4.32 11.95 23.82
CA GLU A 183 -4.58 13.36 24.08
C GLU A 183 -3.70 13.90 25.23
N ALA A 184 -3.48 13.12 26.29
CA ALA A 184 -2.60 13.48 27.40
C ALA A 184 -1.13 13.67 27.00
N ILE A 185 -0.68 12.99 25.94
CA ILE A 185 0.67 13.15 25.37
C ILE A 185 0.70 14.09 24.15
N GLY A 186 -0.36 14.89 23.96
CA GLY A 186 -0.41 15.97 22.96
C GLY A 186 -0.83 15.56 21.55
N VAL A 187 -1.34 14.33 21.36
CA VAL A 187 -1.82 13.84 20.06
C VAL A 187 -3.34 13.89 20.01
N ALA A 188 -3.90 14.66 19.06
CA ALA A 188 -5.34 14.72 18.86
C ALA A 188 -5.88 13.44 18.20
N VAL A 189 -6.57 12.58 18.98
CA VAL A 189 -7.09 11.28 18.50
C VAL A 189 -8.56 11.40 18.09
N LYS A 190 -8.81 11.95 16.89
CA LYS A 190 -10.17 12.16 16.35
C LYS A 190 -10.72 11.01 15.49
N LYS A 191 -9.88 10.02 15.12
CA LYS A 191 -10.22 8.94 14.18
C LYS A 191 -10.58 7.63 14.91
N GLY A 192 -11.39 6.78 14.29
CA GLY A 192 -11.76 5.44 14.78
C GLY A 192 -13.27 5.20 14.85
N SER A 193 -13.68 3.98 14.50
CA SER A 193 -15.04 3.43 14.55
C SER A 193 -15.39 2.83 15.92
N MET A 194 -16.59 2.28 16.08
CA MET A 194 -17.11 1.71 17.33
C MET A 194 -16.94 2.64 18.53
N GLN A 195 -17.27 3.91 18.35
CA GLN A 195 -17.36 4.84 19.47
C GLN A 195 -18.59 4.51 20.33
N ARG A 196 -18.65 5.03 21.56
CA ARG A 196 -19.74 4.74 22.51
C ARG A 196 -21.15 4.90 21.90
N PRO A 197 -21.48 6.00 21.19
CA PRO A 197 -22.81 6.15 20.58
C PRO A 197 -23.11 5.05 19.55
N GLU A 198 -22.12 4.64 18.77
CA GLU A 198 -22.29 3.59 17.76
C GLU A 198 -22.58 2.24 18.41
N ARG A 199 -21.89 1.92 19.53
CA ARG A 199 -22.13 0.69 20.29
C ARG A 199 -23.53 0.65 20.90
N LEU A 200 -23.97 1.76 21.51
CA LEU A 200 -25.31 1.88 22.09
C LEU A 200 -26.39 1.69 21.03
N VAL A 201 -26.23 2.31 19.85
CA VAL A 201 -27.18 2.17 18.74
C VAL A 201 -27.19 0.73 18.21
N TYR A 202 -26.04 0.12 17.94
CA TYR A 202 -25.99 -1.23 17.37
C TYR A 202 -26.59 -2.28 18.31
N LEU A 203 -26.16 -2.28 19.58
CA LEU A 203 -26.68 -3.23 20.55
C LEU A 203 -28.14 -2.93 20.90
N GLY A 204 -28.53 -1.66 20.97
CA GLY A 204 -29.89 -1.23 21.30
C GLY A 204 -30.89 -1.62 20.22
N CYS A 205 -30.60 -1.28 18.95
CA CYS A 205 -31.43 -1.67 17.82
C CYS A 205 -31.50 -3.19 17.68
N ALA A 206 -30.37 -3.90 17.74
CA ALA A 206 -30.35 -5.36 17.66
C ALA A 206 -31.27 -6.00 18.73
N SER A 207 -31.21 -5.49 19.96
CA SER A 207 -32.02 -5.99 21.07
C SER A 207 -33.51 -5.65 20.95
N ILE A 208 -33.86 -4.49 20.40
CA ILE A 208 -35.26 -4.10 20.12
C ILE A 208 -35.88 -5.00 19.05
N PHE A 209 -35.13 -5.33 17.99
CA PHE A 209 -35.65 -6.14 16.89
C PHE A 209 -35.56 -7.66 17.15
N GLU A 210 -34.79 -8.08 18.16
CA GLU A 210 -34.59 -9.49 18.49
C GLU A 210 -35.90 -10.26 18.73
N PRO A 211 -36.88 -9.77 19.51
CA PRO A 211 -38.12 -10.53 19.74
C PRO A 211 -38.90 -10.81 18.44
N ILE A 212 -38.88 -9.88 17.49
CA ILE A 212 -39.54 -10.03 16.19
C ILE A 212 -38.82 -11.08 15.34
N THR A 213 -37.49 -11.02 15.33
CA THR A 213 -36.66 -12.00 14.59
C THR A 213 -36.79 -13.39 15.19
N SER A 214 -36.76 -13.50 16.52
CA SER A 214 -36.97 -14.76 17.23
C SER A 214 -38.39 -15.31 17.01
N TYR A 215 -39.43 -14.47 16.98
CA TYR A 215 -40.79 -14.91 16.64
C TYR A 215 -40.87 -15.44 15.20
N GLY A 216 -40.32 -14.72 14.23
CA GLY A 216 -40.31 -15.13 12.82
C GLY A 216 -39.50 -16.41 12.56
N LEU A 217 -38.37 -16.59 13.25
CA LEU A 217 -37.58 -17.81 13.17
C LEU A 217 -38.21 -18.99 13.92
N GLY A 218 -39.11 -18.73 14.85
CA GLY A 218 -39.90 -19.74 15.57
C GLY A 218 -40.76 -20.62 14.65
N PHE A 219 -41.11 -20.14 13.45
CA PHE A 219 -41.81 -20.94 12.44
C PHE A 219 -40.92 -22.02 11.79
N ILE A 220 -39.60 -21.89 11.91
CA ILE A 220 -38.60 -22.74 11.26
C ILE A 220 -37.79 -23.53 12.31
N MET A 221 -37.63 -23.00 13.52
CA MET A 221 -36.79 -23.54 14.57
C MET A 221 -37.51 -23.53 15.93
N ASN A 222 -37.53 -24.67 16.63
CA ASN A 222 -38.01 -24.74 18.00
C ASN A 222 -36.98 -24.08 18.94
N SER A 223 -37.21 -22.81 19.31
CA SER A 223 -36.36 -21.95 20.15
C SER A 223 -35.12 -21.37 19.46
N PRO A 224 -35.28 -20.35 18.58
CA PRO A 224 -34.16 -19.69 17.95
C PRO A 224 -33.29 -18.93 18.98
N PRO A 225 -31.94 -19.04 18.90
CA PRO A 225 -31.04 -18.17 19.63
C PRO A 225 -31.27 -16.69 19.29
N PRO A 226 -30.88 -15.76 20.18
CA PRO A 226 -31.02 -14.32 19.95
C PRO A 226 -29.98 -13.81 18.93
N TYR A 227 -30.20 -14.08 17.65
CA TYR A 227 -29.20 -13.92 16.59
C TYR A 227 -28.74 -12.48 16.38
N LEU A 228 -29.64 -11.50 16.41
CA LEU A 228 -29.28 -10.09 16.21
C LEU A 228 -28.42 -9.59 17.37
N VAL A 229 -28.79 -9.94 18.60
CA VAL A 229 -28.00 -9.60 19.80
C VAL A 229 -26.62 -10.25 19.75
N ILE A 230 -26.54 -11.54 19.38
CA ILE A 230 -25.27 -12.26 19.24
C ILE A 230 -24.39 -11.59 18.17
N VAL A 231 -24.95 -11.27 17.00
CA VAL A 231 -24.22 -10.59 15.92
C VAL A 231 -23.70 -9.22 16.37
N ALA A 232 -24.52 -8.44 17.08
CA ALA A 232 -24.12 -7.15 17.63
C ALA A 232 -22.96 -7.29 18.64
N ILE A 233 -23.03 -8.27 19.55
CA ILE A 233 -21.98 -8.56 20.53
C ILE A 233 -20.67 -8.94 19.83
N VAL A 234 -20.73 -9.87 18.85
CA VAL A 234 -19.53 -10.31 18.11
C VAL A 234 -18.91 -9.13 17.35
N LEU A 235 -19.74 -8.34 16.67
CA LEU A 235 -19.30 -7.17 15.93
C LEU A 235 -18.63 -6.15 16.85
N ILE A 236 -19.24 -5.82 17.99
CA ILE A 236 -18.69 -4.91 18.99
C ILE A 236 -17.39 -5.47 19.57
N GLY A 237 -17.37 -6.77 19.92
CA GLY A 237 -16.21 -7.48 20.47
C GLY A 237 -14.98 -7.40 19.58
N ILE A 238 -15.15 -7.61 18.28
CA ILE A 238 -14.05 -7.54 17.32
C ILE A 238 -13.66 -6.08 17.03
N MET A 239 -14.64 -5.25 16.66
CA MET A 239 -14.37 -3.94 16.08
C MET A 239 -13.88 -2.90 17.10
N THR A 240 -14.23 -3.03 18.38
CA THR A 240 -13.68 -2.19 19.44
C THR A 240 -12.18 -2.43 19.62
N ASN A 241 -11.74 -3.69 19.65
CA ASN A 241 -10.33 -4.05 19.75
C ASN A 241 -9.54 -3.62 18.51
N VAL A 242 -10.09 -3.83 17.31
CA VAL A 242 -9.49 -3.33 16.05
C VAL A 242 -9.31 -1.82 16.11
N THR A 243 -10.31 -1.09 16.59
CA THR A 243 -10.24 0.38 16.72
C THR A 243 -9.19 0.80 17.74
N ALA A 244 -9.11 0.13 18.90
CA ALA A 244 -8.11 0.42 19.92
C ALA A 244 -6.68 0.25 19.39
N VAL A 245 -6.40 -0.86 18.70
CA VAL A 245 -5.10 -1.12 18.05
C VAL A 245 -4.82 -0.09 16.96
N TYR A 246 -5.81 0.25 16.14
CA TYR A 246 -5.67 1.30 15.12
C TYR A 246 -5.29 2.65 15.74
N ARG A 247 -5.95 3.07 16.82
CA ARG A 247 -5.63 4.31 17.54
C ARG A 247 -4.23 4.27 18.14
N MET A 248 -3.84 3.16 18.75
CA MET A 248 -2.50 2.98 19.30
C MET A 248 -1.43 3.17 18.21
N ILE A 249 -1.56 2.46 17.08
CA ILE A 249 -0.63 2.57 15.95
C ILE A 249 -0.61 4.00 15.39
N PHE A 250 -1.78 4.63 15.26
CA PHE A 250 -1.90 6.01 14.79
C PHE A 250 -1.13 6.99 15.68
N VAL A 251 -1.30 6.89 17.00
CA VAL A 251 -0.58 7.74 17.98
C VAL A 251 0.93 7.49 17.90
N MET A 252 1.37 6.23 17.89
CA MET A 252 2.79 5.87 17.77
C MET A 252 3.44 6.44 16.51
N ASN A 253 2.75 6.36 15.37
CA ASN A 253 3.26 6.89 14.10
C ASN A 253 3.41 8.41 14.09
N ILE A 254 2.49 9.13 14.75
CA ILE A 254 2.59 10.59 14.88
C ILE A 254 3.78 10.97 15.76
N LEU A 255 3.96 10.30 16.89
CA LEU A 255 5.07 10.57 17.81
C LEU A 255 6.42 10.31 17.15
N ASP A 256 6.58 9.18 16.46
CA ASP A 256 7.76 8.88 15.64
C ASP A 256 8.06 9.99 14.62
N SER A 257 7.00 10.50 13.97
CA SER A 257 7.13 11.53 12.95
C SER A 257 7.50 12.87 13.56
N ALA A 258 7.06 13.14 14.79
CA ALA A 258 7.37 14.34 15.55
C ALA A 258 8.82 14.32 16.09
N GLU A 259 9.30 13.18 16.58
CA GLU A 259 10.70 12.99 16.97
C GLU A 259 11.64 13.15 15.76
N LYS A 260 11.28 12.58 14.61
CA LYS A 260 12.03 12.80 13.35
C LYS A 260 11.98 14.25 12.86
N LYS A 261 10.89 14.98 13.10
CA LYS A 261 10.78 16.42 12.76
C LYS A 261 11.55 17.34 13.71
N ARG A 262 11.83 16.92 14.96
CA ARG A 262 12.71 17.67 15.87
C ARG A 262 14.17 17.67 15.41
N ALA A 263 14.55 16.77 14.49
CA ALA A 263 15.83 16.76 13.81
C ALA A 263 15.89 17.68 12.55
N GLU A 264 14.78 18.29 12.14
CA GLU A 264 14.73 19.25 11.02
C GLU A 264 14.82 20.70 11.54
N THR A 265 15.79 21.48 11.06
CA THR A 265 16.08 22.85 11.52
C THR A 265 15.10 23.90 10.96
N ILE A 266 14.95 25.03 11.65
CA ILE A 266 14.06 26.16 11.29
C ILE A 266 14.21 26.65 9.82
N PRO A 267 15.40 26.68 9.21
CA PRO A 267 15.55 27.04 7.79
C PRO A 267 14.71 26.13 6.88
N GLN A 268 14.64 24.83 7.16
CA GLN A 268 13.90 23.85 6.35
C GLN A 268 12.37 24.02 6.43
N LYS A 269 11.86 24.65 7.51
CA LYS A 269 10.44 25.01 7.64
C LYS A 269 10.09 26.27 6.86
N LEU A 270 10.98 27.27 6.85
CA LEU A 270 10.80 28.52 6.12
C LEU A 270 10.86 28.33 4.60
N THR A 271 11.73 27.44 4.11
CA THR A 271 11.79 27.05 2.68
C THR A 271 10.47 26.43 2.19
N LYS A 272 9.71 25.74 3.06
CA LYS A 272 8.44 25.10 2.69
C LYS A 272 7.25 26.05 2.58
N ILE A 273 7.31 27.20 3.25
CA ILE A 273 6.23 28.19 3.31
C ILE A 273 6.37 29.21 2.19
N PHE A 274 7.59 29.63 1.85
CA PHE A 274 7.84 30.62 0.79
C PHE A 274 7.78 30.07 -0.64
N LEU A 275 7.88 28.75 -0.83
CA LEU A 275 7.87 28.10 -2.16
C LEU A 275 6.49 27.55 -2.55
N MET A 276 5.41 28.33 -2.46
CA MET A 276 4.07 27.87 -2.88
C MET A 276 3.69 28.19 -4.33
N GLU A 277 4.43 29.06 -5.04
CA GLU A 277 4.06 29.44 -6.42
C GLU A 277 4.89 28.77 -7.54
N ASN A 278 6.01 28.11 -7.24
CA ASN A 278 6.89 27.47 -8.26
C ASN A 278 7.10 25.95 -8.09
N ARG A 279 6.15 25.23 -7.48
CA ARG A 279 6.41 23.88 -6.93
C ARG A 279 6.75 22.73 -7.88
N TYR A 280 6.71 22.88 -9.20
CA TYR A 280 6.80 21.71 -10.07
C TYR A 280 7.80 21.79 -11.21
N GLY A 281 8.31 22.97 -11.60
CA GLY A 281 9.27 23.12 -12.70
C GLY A 281 8.81 22.59 -14.07
N TYR A 282 7.65 21.90 -14.13
CA TYR A 282 7.06 21.36 -15.33
C TYR A 282 6.28 22.44 -16.06
N ASP A 283 6.81 22.79 -17.22
CA ASP A 283 6.24 23.71 -18.17
C ASP A 283 5.81 22.91 -19.40
N ARG A 284 4.51 22.62 -19.50
CA ARG A 284 3.94 21.82 -20.60
C ARG A 284 4.20 22.44 -21.99
N SER A 285 4.51 23.73 -22.07
CA SER A 285 4.89 24.37 -23.34
C SER A 285 6.24 23.89 -23.89
N ARG A 286 7.07 23.27 -23.04
CA ARG A 286 8.36 22.67 -23.43
C ARG A 286 8.25 21.21 -23.84
N ALA A 287 7.08 20.58 -23.63
CA ALA A 287 6.87 19.19 -23.96
C ALA A 287 6.86 18.99 -25.49
N ARG A 288 7.55 17.96 -25.96
CA ARG A 288 7.56 17.57 -27.39
C ARG A 288 6.29 16.87 -27.79
N PHE A 289 5.68 16.16 -26.85
CA PHE A 289 4.41 15.46 -27.01
C PHE A 289 3.44 15.91 -25.92
N ARG A 290 2.16 16.03 -26.28
CA ARG A 290 1.12 16.39 -25.32
C ARG A 290 0.86 15.28 -24.31
N LEU A 291 1.05 14.03 -24.72
CA LEU A 291 0.91 12.82 -23.91
C LEU A 291 2.09 11.87 -24.16
N VAL A 292 2.66 11.33 -23.09
CA VAL A 292 3.55 10.17 -23.14
C VAL A 292 2.84 8.97 -22.49
N LEU A 293 2.60 7.92 -23.27
CA LEU A 293 1.95 6.68 -22.82
C LEU A 293 2.98 5.57 -22.68
N LEU A 294 3.30 5.18 -21.44
CA LEU A 294 4.17 4.06 -21.13
C LEU A 294 3.33 2.81 -20.84
N LEU A 295 3.31 1.88 -21.79
CA LEU A 295 2.77 0.54 -21.67
C LEU A 295 3.78 -0.37 -20.97
N MET A 296 3.56 -0.62 -19.68
CA MET A 296 4.30 -1.61 -18.90
C MET A 296 3.67 -2.99 -19.09
N VAL A 297 4.36 -3.87 -19.81
CA VAL A 297 3.90 -5.24 -20.09
C VAL A 297 4.67 -6.21 -19.19
N ASP A 298 4.03 -6.62 -18.09
CA ASP A 298 4.66 -7.42 -17.01
C ASP A 298 5.17 -8.76 -17.54
N GLY A 299 6.46 -9.04 -17.34
CA GLY A 299 7.08 -10.31 -17.73
C GLY A 299 7.16 -10.57 -19.25
N ALA A 300 7.06 -9.53 -20.09
CA ALA A 300 7.12 -9.70 -21.54
C ALA A 300 8.55 -10.02 -22.02
N HIS A 301 8.68 -11.16 -22.68
CA HIS A 301 9.95 -11.66 -23.20
C HIS A 301 10.25 -11.07 -24.59
N PRO A 302 11.44 -10.48 -24.83
CA PRO A 302 11.78 -9.84 -26.11
C PRO A 302 11.62 -10.77 -27.32
N GLU A 303 12.12 -12.00 -27.20
CA GLU A 303 12.07 -13.00 -28.28
C GLU A 303 10.65 -13.42 -28.64
N VAL A 304 9.78 -13.63 -27.64
CA VAL A 304 8.38 -14.03 -27.86
C VAL A 304 7.62 -12.90 -28.55
N LEU A 305 7.76 -11.68 -28.03
CA LEU A 305 7.11 -10.50 -28.63
C LEU A 305 7.57 -10.28 -30.08
N SER A 306 8.87 -10.41 -30.34
CA SER A 306 9.44 -10.29 -31.69
C SER A 306 9.00 -11.40 -32.63
N ALA A 307 8.92 -12.65 -32.16
CA ALA A 307 8.42 -13.78 -32.94
C ALA A 307 6.96 -13.58 -33.36
N LEU A 308 6.09 -13.22 -32.41
CA LEU A 308 4.66 -13.02 -32.68
C LEU A 308 4.39 -11.85 -33.64
N ILE A 309 5.23 -10.80 -33.62
CA ILE A 309 5.16 -9.73 -34.61
C ILE A 309 5.55 -10.26 -36.00
N ARG A 310 6.65 -11.01 -36.12
CA ARG A 310 7.09 -11.60 -37.40
C ARG A 310 6.07 -12.57 -37.98
N GLU A 311 5.38 -13.32 -37.13
CA GLU A 311 4.29 -14.23 -37.50
C GLU A 311 2.99 -13.50 -37.91
N GLY A 312 2.94 -12.17 -37.80
CA GLY A 312 1.74 -11.38 -38.13
C GLY A 312 0.61 -11.48 -37.11
N ARG A 313 0.88 -12.00 -35.90
CA ARG A 313 -0.14 -12.23 -34.86
C ARG A 313 -0.45 -10.99 -34.03
N LEU A 314 0.43 -9.99 -34.06
CA LEU A 314 0.31 -8.72 -33.33
C LEU A 314 0.25 -7.52 -34.30
N PRO A 315 -0.77 -7.43 -35.17
CA PRO A 315 -0.83 -6.41 -36.23
C PRO A 315 -0.93 -4.96 -35.73
N HIS A 316 -1.52 -4.71 -34.56
CA HIS A 316 -1.62 -3.35 -34.02
C HIS A 316 -0.27 -2.86 -33.45
N ILE A 317 0.39 -3.70 -32.67
CA ILE A 317 1.74 -3.45 -32.14
C ILE A 317 2.74 -3.34 -33.30
N ALA A 318 2.66 -4.24 -34.29
CA ALA A 318 3.54 -4.22 -35.46
C ALA A 318 3.42 -2.90 -36.23
N ARG A 319 2.21 -2.44 -36.52
CA ARG A 319 2.00 -1.14 -37.18
C ARG A 319 2.55 0.00 -36.33
N ARG A 320 2.17 0.06 -35.04
CA ARG A 320 2.55 1.17 -34.16
C ARG A 320 4.05 1.29 -33.94
N PHE A 321 4.78 0.18 -33.80
CA PHE A 321 6.20 0.21 -33.43
C PHE A 321 7.16 -0.27 -34.53
N ALA A 322 6.76 -1.19 -35.40
CA ALA A 322 7.66 -1.71 -36.45
C ALA A 322 7.66 -0.86 -37.72
N GLN A 323 6.56 -0.18 -38.06
CA GLN A 323 6.48 0.70 -39.23
C GLN A 323 6.77 2.17 -38.87
N GLU A 324 6.24 2.62 -37.73
CA GLU A 324 6.29 4.02 -37.33
C GLU A 324 7.39 4.33 -36.29
N GLY A 325 8.04 3.31 -35.72
CA GLY A 325 8.84 3.43 -34.50
C GLY A 325 10.23 2.79 -34.54
N LEU A 326 10.81 2.63 -33.35
CA LEU A 326 12.04 1.89 -33.08
C LEU A 326 11.72 0.66 -32.21
N ARG A 327 12.40 -0.46 -32.47
CA ARG A 327 12.33 -1.67 -31.66
C ARG A 327 13.74 -2.10 -31.25
N GLU A 328 14.05 -1.95 -29.97
CA GLU A 328 15.32 -2.37 -29.39
C GLU A 328 15.05 -3.18 -28.12
N ASP A 329 16.08 -3.88 -27.64
CA ASP A 329 16.06 -4.48 -26.32
C ASP A 329 16.76 -3.56 -25.31
N ALA A 330 16.32 -3.62 -24.07
CA ALA A 330 16.95 -2.94 -22.95
C ALA A 330 17.34 -3.95 -21.86
N VAL A 331 18.24 -3.52 -20.98
CA VAL A 331 18.61 -4.24 -19.76
C VAL A 331 17.86 -3.62 -18.58
N THR A 332 17.12 -4.44 -17.84
CA THR A 332 16.43 -4.03 -16.62
C THR A 332 17.38 -3.95 -15.42
N CYS A 333 16.83 -3.78 -14.22
CA CYS A 333 17.61 -3.70 -12.99
C CYS A 333 17.67 -5.02 -12.24
N PHE A 334 18.61 -5.15 -11.31
CA PHE A 334 18.65 -6.23 -10.33
C PHE A 334 18.14 -5.76 -8.95
N PRO A 335 17.18 -6.45 -8.32
CA PRO A 335 16.47 -7.61 -8.83
C PRO A 335 15.50 -7.28 -9.96
N SER A 336 15.44 -8.18 -10.94
CA SER A 336 14.51 -8.15 -12.07
C SER A 336 13.16 -8.70 -11.64
N ALA A 337 12.47 -7.99 -10.74
CA ALA A 337 11.18 -8.40 -10.20
C ALA A 337 10.23 -7.20 -10.07
N SER A 338 8.95 -7.43 -10.36
CA SER A 338 7.90 -6.42 -10.28
C SER A 338 7.90 -5.72 -8.92
N GLY A 339 7.62 -4.41 -8.90
CA GLY A 339 7.80 -3.56 -7.72
C GLY A 339 9.14 -2.84 -7.76
N PRO A 340 10.26 -3.43 -7.28
CA PRO A 340 11.59 -2.85 -7.43
C PRO A 340 11.89 -2.44 -8.88
N ALA A 341 11.61 -3.31 -9.85
CA ALA A 341 11.87 -3.04 -11.26
C ALA A 341 10.98 -1.94 -11.88
N TYR A 342 10.02 -1.38 -11.14
CA TYR A 342 9.25 -0.21 -11.60
C TYR A 342 9.98 1.09 -11.28
N THR A 343 10.88 1.09 -10.30
CA THR A 343 11.62 2.29 -9.89
C THR A 343 12.37 2.97 -11.03
N PRO A 344 13.03 2.27 -11.97
CA PRO A 344 13.70 2.91 -13.10
C PRO A 344 12.74 3.67 -14.00
N PHE A 345 11.52 3.16 -14.20
CA PHE A 345 10.51 3.75 -15.11
C PHE A 345 9.79 4.97 -14.54
N VAL A 346 9.75 5.12 -13.22
CA VAL A 346 8.99 6.21 -12.56
C VAL A 346 9.88 7.19 -11.83
N THR A 347 11.16 6.88 -11.61
CA THR A 347 12.15 7.77 -10.98
C THR A 347 13.42 7.96 -11.79
N GLY A 348 13.74 7.08 -12.74
CA GLY A 348 15.04 7.08 -13.42
C GLY A 348 16.19 6.53 -12.57
N CYS A 349 15.88 5.97 -11.40
CA CYS A 349 16.83 5.38 -10.48
C CYS A 349 16.57 3.89 -10.28
N PHE A 350 17.62 3.12 -10.05
CA PHE A 350 17.54 1.72 -9.70
C PHE A 350 17.02 1.49 -8.28
N PRO A 351 16.59 0.27 -7.93
CA PRO A 351 15.99 -0.02 -6.63
C PRO A 351 16.89 0.30 -5.45
N GLY A 352 18.20 0.06 -5.57
CA GLY A 352 19.17 0.36 -4.51
C GLY A 352 19.35 1.86 -4.27
N THR A 353 19.41 2.67 -5.32
CA THR A 353 19.40 4.15 -5.24
C THR A 353 18.10 4.68 -4.62
N CYS A 354 16.97 4.01 -4.90
CA CYS A 354 15.68 4.30 -4.32
C CYS A 354 15.52 3.84 -2.86
N ASP A 355 16.53 3.18 -2.28
CA ASP A 355 16.52 2.52 -0.97
C ASP A 355 15.42 1.45 -0.83
N VAL A 356 15.05 0.77 -1.93
CA VAL A 356 14.09 -0.35 -1.96
C VAL A 356 14.71 -1.55 -2.70
N PRO A 357 15.72 -2.21 -2.12
CA PRO A 357 16.59 -3.15 -2.84
C PRO A 357 15.90 -4.45 -3.28
N GLY A 358 14.66 -4.70 -2.85
CA GLY A 358 13.88 -5.88 -3.23
C GLY A 358 12.41 -5.71 -2.90
N ILE A 359 11.59 -6.69 -3.33
CA ILE A 359 10.14 -6.71 -3.01
C ILE A 359 9.93 -7.01 -1.52
N ARG A 360 10.88 -7.73 -0.93
CA ARG A 360 11.00 -8.04 0.49
C ARG A 360 12.37 -7.61 0.99
N TRP A 361 12.41 -6.99 2.15
CA TRP A 361 13.66 -6.59 2.79
C TRP A 361 13.51 -6.43 4.30
N PHE A 362 14.64 -6.39 4.99
CA PHE A 362 14.75 -6.21 6.43
C PHE A 362 15.49 -4.91 6.75
N ASP A 363 14.88 -4.03 7.54
CA ASP A 363 15.52 -2.81 8.00
C ASP A 363 16.15 -3.01 9.37
N ARG A 364 17.45 -3.22 9.30
CA ARG A 364 18.34 -3.42 10.44
C ARG A 364 18.46 -2.19 11.36
N THR A 365 18.05 -1.01 10.89
CA THR A 365 18.11 0.25 11.68
C THR A 365 16.93 0.41 12.63
N VAL A 366 15.93 -0.47 12.55
CA VAL A 366 14.79 -0.43 13.46
C VAL A 366 15.20 -1.00 14.81
N ASP A 367 15.13 -0.15 15.83
CA ASP A 367 15.40 -0.49 17.23
C ASP A 367 14.88 -1.89 17.61
N PRO A 368 15.76 -2.81 18.07
CA PRO A 368 15.37 -4.13 18.52
C PRO A 368 14.23 -4.12 19.54
N ASP A 369 14.25 -3.22 20.53
CA ASP A 369 13.26 -3.23 21.63
C ASP A 369 11.86 -2.83 21.17
N ARG A 370 11.74 -2.28 19.96
CA ARG A 370 10.48 -1.87 19.36
C ARG A 370 9.68 -3.06 18.80
N ARG A 371 9.02 -3.80 19.69
CA ARG A 371 8.24 -5.02 19.34
C ARG A 371 7.04 -4.76 18.41
N LEU A 372 6.39 -3.60 18.52
CA LEU A 372 5.20 -3.24 17.73
C LEU A 372 5.55 -2.22 16.64
N THR A 373 6.30 -2.64 15.65
CA THR A 373 6.68 -1.81 14.49
C THR A 373 6.36 -2.52 13.20
N THR A 374 5.81 -1.78 12.23
CA THR A 374 5.67 -2.29 10.86
C THR A 374 6.96 -2.11 10.08
N LYS A 375 7.87 -1.21 10.49
CA LYS A 375 9.03 -0.74 9.70
C LYS A 375 10.15 -1.76 9.53
N ARG A 376 10.21 -2.78 10.39
CA ARG A 376 11.32 -3.74 10.45
C ARG A 376 11.35 -4.69 9.25
N PHE A 377 10.18 -5.11 8.80
CA PHE A 377 10.03 -6.02 7.67
C PHE A 377 9.19 -5.35 6.60
N ARG A 378 9.59 -5.52 5.35
CA ARG A 378 8.73 -5.21 4.21
C ARG A 378 8.45 -6.45 3.40
N ASP A 379 7.21 -6.52 2.99
CA ASP A 379 6.73 -7.35 1.91
C ASP A 379 5.74 -6.50 1.11
N TYR A 380 6.15 -6.09 -0.09
CA TYR A 380 5.29 -5.29 -0.95
C TYR A 380 4.21 -6.10 -1.65
N PHE A 381 4.15 -7.43 -1.45
CA PHE A 381 2.95 -8.18 -1.78
C PHE A 381 1.80 -7.91 -0.79
N GLY A 382 0.61 -7.69 -1.33
CA GLY A 382 -0.60 -7.47 -0.52
C GLY A 382 -0.59 -6.12 0.21
N LYS A 383 -0.78 -6.13 1.54
CA LYS A 383 -0.98 -4.88 2.32
C LYS A 383 0.28 -4.01 2.41
N GLY A 384 1.48 -4.57 2.26
CA GLY A 384 2.69 -3.76 2.30
C GLY A 384 2.88 -2.91 1.06
N ALA A 385 2.19 -3.19 -0.06
CA ALA A 385 2.20 -2.34 -1.26
C ALA A 385 1.88 -0.85 -0.93
N TYR A 386 0.98 -0.60 0.02
CA TYR A 386 0.64 0.76 0.48
C TYR A 386 1.79 1.49 1.19
N LEU A 387 2.86 0.78 1.57
CA LEU A 387 4.04 1.32 2.23
C LEU A 387 5.18 1.60 1.25
N PHE A 388 5.11 1.10 0.01
CA PHE A 388 6.15 1.28 -1.01
C PHE A 388 6.52 2.77 -1.17
N ASP A 389 5.52 3.62 -1.37
CA ASP A 389 5.70 5.07 -1.54
C ASP A 389 6.36 5.75 -0.33
N PHE A 390 6.08 5.26 0.88
CA PHE A 390 6.65 5.81 2.11
C PHE A 390 8.09 5.37 2.34
N ASP A 391 8.47 4.22 1.78
CA ASP A 391 9.80 3.66 1.93
C ASP A 391 10.79 4.16 0.88
N LEU A 392 10.31 4.63 -0.28
CA LEU A 392 11.13 5.26 -1.31
C LEU A 392 11.97 6.41 -0.72
N SER A 393 13.24 6.45 -1.11
CA SER A 393 14.17 7.51 -0.74
C SER A 393 13.57 8.90 -0.99
N LYS A 394 13.75 9.81 -0.03
CA LYS A 394 13.33 11.22 -0.16
C LYS A 394 14.17 12.00 -1.19
N ARG A 395 15.29 11.43 -1.64
CA ARG A 395 16.21 12.07 -2.59
C ARG A 395 15.73 11.94 -4.04
N VAL A 396 15.01 10.86 -4.35
CA VAL A 396 14.42 10.66 -5.68
C VAL A 396 13.07 11.35 -5.77
N LYS A 397 12.61 11.66 -6.98
CA LYS A 397 11.26 12.16 -7.27
C LYS A 397 10.59 11.27 -8.32
N THR A 398 9.30 11.00 -8.15
CA THR A 398 8.56 10.24 -9.17
C THR A 398 8.06 11.16 -10.30
N ILE A 399 7.70 10.59 -11.46
CA ILE A 399 7.01 11.33 -12.53
C ILE A 399 5.76 12.07 -12.04
N TYR A 400 5.04 11.48 -11.08
CA TYR A 400 3.81 12.05 -10.51
C TYR A 400 4.07 13.23 -9.58
N GLU A 401 5.31 13.37 -9.09
CA GLU A 401 5.78 14.53 -8.34
C GLU A 401 6.23 15.65 -9.28
N TYR A 402 6.57 15.39 -10.54
CA TYR A 402 6.85 16.40 -11.55
C TYR A 402 5.57 16.91 -12.24
N SER A 403 4.68 15.99 -12.65
CA SER A 403 3.44 16.34 -13.35
C SER A 403 2.19 16.13 -12.48
N ARG A 404 1.31 17.13 -12.52
CA ARG A 404 -0.04 17.07 -11.93
C ARG A 404 -1.08 16.38 -12.82
N GLN A 405 -0.74 16.06 -14.07
CA GLN A 405 -1.62 15.36 -15.02
C GLN A 405 -1.07 13.98 -15.41
N ALA A 406 -0.04 13.49 -14.70
CA ALA A 406 0.42 12.12 -14.79
C ALA A 406 -0.55 11.16 -14.09
N TYR A 407 -0.93 10.07 -14.77
CA TYR A 407 -1.82 9.01 -14.27
C TYR A 407 -1.06 7.70 -14.09
N ASN A 408 -1.43 6.97 -13.05
CA ASN A 408 -0.97 5.59 -12.84
C ASN A 408 -2.16 4.63 -12.95
N ILE A 409 -2.07 3.67 -13.85
CA ILE A 409 -3.09 2.64 -14.05
C ILE A 409 -2.49 1.31 -13.64
N LEU A 410 -2.88 0.83 -12.45
CA LEU A 410 -2.45 -0.43 -11.82
C LEU A 410 -0.96 -0.55 -11.46
N GLY A 411 -0.12 0.47 -11.67
CA GLY A 411 1.28 0.42 -11.23
C GLY A 411 1.44 0.45 -9.71
N MET A 412 2.55 -0.10 -9.21
CA MET A 412 2.80 -0.25 -7.76
C MET A 412 3.30 1.02 -7.06
N VAL A 413 3.99 1.91 -7.79
CA VAL A 413 4.57 3.15 -7.23
C VAL A 413 3.64 4.33 -7.51
N ASN A 414 3.17 4.98 -6.46
CA ASN A 414 2.10 5.98 -6.50
C ASN A 414 2.44 7.32 -5.85
N ARG A 415 3.65 7.46 -5.29
CA ARG A 415 4.07 8.68 -4.57
C ARG A 415 3.89 9.89 -5.48
N GLY A 416 3.05 10.83 -5.08
CA GLY A 416 2.72 12.03 -5.86
C GLY A 416 1.49 11.92 -6.77
N CYS A 417 1.00 10.73 -7.11
CA CYS A 417 -0.14 10.53 -8.03
C CYS A 417 -1.50 10.86 -7.37
N GLY A 418 -1.68 10.44 -6.12
CA GLY A 418 -2.93 10.68 -5.38
C GLY A 418 -4.13 9.90 -5.94
N PRO A 419 -5.22 9.78 -5.17
CA PRO A 419 -6.29 8.80 -5.44
C PRO A 419 -7.18 9.14 -6.64
N THR A 420 -7.11 10.36 -7.17
CA THR A 420 -7.90 10.77 -8.36
C THR A 420 -7.22 10.40 -9.67
N ARG A 421 -5.90 10.20 -9.64
CA ARG A 421 -5.05 9.85 -10.80
C ARG A 421 -4.49 8.43 -10.72
N ASP A 422 -4.58 7.81 -9.54
CA ASP A 422 -4.48 6.37 -9.34
C ASP A 422 -5.85 5.80 -8.90
N PRO A 423 -6.69 5.38 -9.85
CA PRO A 423 -7.97 4.74 -9.53
C PRO A 423 -7.80 3.31 -8.99
N ALA A 424 -6.60 2.74 -9.10
CA ALA A 424 -6.29 1.39 -8.64
C ALA A 424 -5.93 1.34 -7.15
N PHE A 425 -5.51 2.45 -6.54
CA PHE A 425 -4.94 2.52 -5.19
C PHE A 425 -5.65 1.62 -4.18
N PHE A 426 -6.98 1.74 -4.04
CA PHE A 426 -7.76 0.94 -3.08
C PHE A 426 -8.42 -0.30 -3.70
N ALA A 427 -8.47 -0.40 -5.03
CA ALA A 427 -9.22 -1.42 -5.75
C ALA A 427 -8.36 -2.61 -6.20
N ALA A 428 -7.07 -2.39 -6.48
CA ALA A 428 -6.18 -3.38 -7.07
C ALA A 428 -6.10 -4.69 -6.26
N PRO A 429 -5.91 -4.70 -4.92
CA PRO A 429 -5.81 -5.96 -4.18
C PRO A 429 -7.08 -6.82 -4.30
N LEU A 430 -8.25 -6.21 -4.25
CA LEU A 430 -9.52 -6.92 -4.39
C LEU A 430 -9.75 -7.40 -5.83
N LEU A 431 -9.37 -6.58 -6.82
CA LEU A 431 -9.48 -6.89 -8.24
C LEU A 431 -8.62 -8.12 -8.60
N PHE A 432 -7.35 -8.11 -8.23
CA PHE A 432 -6.44 -9.24 -8.45
C PHE A 432 -6.86 -10.49 -7.66
N TYR A 433 -7.32 -10.33 -6.42
CA TYR A 433 -7.84 -11.45 -5.63
C TYR A 433 -9.04 -12.13 -6.32
N ARG A 434 -10.02 -11.35 -6.80
CA ARG A 434 -11.18 -11.87 -7.52
C ARG A 434 -10.78 -12.53 -8.84
N ALA A 435 -9.90 -11.88 -9.61
CA ALA A 435 -9.41 -12.40 -10.88
C ALA A 435 -8.66 -13.73 -10.70
N LYS A 436 -7.80 -13.85 -9.68
CA LYS A 436 -7.12 -15.11 -9.34
C LYS A 436 -8.13 -16.20 -8.94
N LYS A 437 -9.12 -15.88 -8.10
CA LYS A 437 -10.16 -16.83 -7.67
C LYS A 437 -11.03 -17.32 -8.83
N GLN A 438 -11.35 -16.46 -9.78
CA GLN A 438 -12.19 -16.77 -10.95
C GLN A 438 -11.37 -17.28 -12.14
N ASN A 439 -10.04 -17.32 -12.03
CA ASN A 439 -9.10 -17.60 -13.12
C ASN A 439 -9.34 -16.72 -14.37
N ASN A 440 -9.79 -15.47 -14.15
CA ASN A 440 -10.20 -14.54 -15.19
C ASN A 440 -9.49 -13.19 -15.03
N LEU A 441 -8.31 -13.07 -15.66
CA LEU A 441 -7.49 -11.86 -15.66
C LEU A 441 -8.02 -10.77 -16.59
N GLU A 442 -8.89 -11.12 -17.55
CA GLU A 442 -9.48 -10.16 -18.49
C GLU A 442 -10.34 -9.10 -17.77
N THR A 443 -10.90 -9.44 -16.62
CA THR A 443 -11.61 -8.47 -15.77
C THR A 443 -10.69 -7.36 -15.24
N VAL A 444 -9.43 -7.68 -14.97
CA VAL A 444 -8.41 -6.71 -14.55
C VAL A 444 -8.04 -5.83 -15.73
N GLU A 445 -7.73 -6.44 -16.88
CA GLU A 445 -7.39 -5.78 -18.14
C GLU A 445 -8.51 -4.81 -18.58
N ALA A 446 -9.76 -5.25 -18.57
CA ALA A 446 -10.92 -4.43 -18.92
C ALA A 446 -11.13 -3.26 -17.95
N THR A 447 -10.80 -3.45 -16.67
CA THR A 447 -10.87 -2.38 -15.67
C THR A 447 -9.77 -1.34 -15.90
N ALA A 448 -8.54 -1.78 -16.18
CA ALA A 448 -7.43 -0.92 -16.56
C ALA A 448 -7.78 -0.07 -17.78
N PHE A 449 -8.34 -0.70 -18.82
CA PHE A 449 -8.74 -0.01 -20.04
C PHE A 449 -9.83 1.05 -19.79
N ARG A 450 -10.83 0.77 -18.93
CA ARG A 450 -11.82 1.78 -18.54
C ARG A 450 -11.18 2.97 -17.82
N TRP A 451 -10.18 2.73 -16.98
CA TRP A 451 -9.44 3.80 -16.32
C TRP A 451 -8.58 4.61 -17.28
N PHE A 452 -7.99 3.96 -18.29
CA PHE A 452 -7.34 4.64 -19.40
C PHE A 452 -8.30 5.59 -20.12
N LEU A 453 -9.47 5.12 -20.56
CA LEU A 453 -10.48 5.96 -21.20
C LEU A 453 -10.94 7.13 -20.31
N SER A 454 -11.06 6.90 -19.00
CA SER A 454 -11.40 7.94 -18.03
C SER A 454 -10.30 9.00 -17.90
N SER A 455 -9.03 8.59 -17.95
CA SER A 455 -7.88 9.50 -17.85
C SER A 455 -7.82 10.46 -19.05
N LEU A 456 -8.11 10.00 -20.27
CA LEU A 456 -8.09 10.83 -21.49
C LEU A 456 -9.04 12.02 -21.40
N LYS A 457 -10.16 11.90 -20.67
CA LYS A 457 -11.13 12.99 -20.45
C LYS A 457 -10.59 14.13 -19.58
N ARG A 458 -9.41 13.96 -19.01
CA ARG A 458 -8.78 14.89 -18.07
C ARG A 458 -7.43 15.40 -18.58
N ASP A 459 -7.24 15.39 -19.90
CA ASP A 459 -6.09 15.96 -20.61
C ASP A 459 -4.72 15.51 -20.02
N PRO A 460 -4.47 14.20 -19.94
CA PRO A 460 -3.26 13.66 -19.33
C PRO A 460 -2.03 14.05 -20.14
N ASP A 461 -0.89 14.19 -19.47
CA ASP A 461 0.42 14.37 -20.10
C ASP A 461 1.36 13.18 -19.96
N PHE A 462 1.08 12.31 -18.99
CA PHE A 462 1.75 11.03 -18.83
C PHE A 462 0.77 9.98 -18.35
N ILE A 463 0.85 8.78 -18.90
CA ILE A 463 0.10 7.61 -18.42
C ILE A 463 1.07 6.44 -18.27
N PHE A 464 1.19 5.92 -17.05
CA PHE A 464 1.74 4.59 -16.80
C PHE A 464 0.60 3.57 -16.88
N TYR A 465 0.62 2.69 -17.87
CA TYR A 465 -0.40 1.66 -18.08
C TYR A 465 0.18 0.26 -17.86
N PHE A 466 -0.28 -0.44 -16.84
CA PHE A 466 0.20 -1.77 -16.51
C PHE A 466 -0.68 -2.89 -17.07
N PHE A 467 -0.04 -3.86 -17.74
CA PHE A 467 -0.66 -5.07 -18.28
C PHE A 467 -0.10 -6.34 -17.59
N PRO A 468 -0.84 -6.95 -16.64
CA PRO A 468 -0.31 -8.00 -15.74
C PRO A 468 -0.29 -9.43 -16.29
N SER A 469 -1.05 -9.71 -17.36
CA SER A 469 -1.47 -11.09 -17.61
C SER A 469 -0.38 -12.00 -18.17
N ILE A 470 0.65 -11.44 -18.79
CA ILE A 470 1.75 -12.22 -19.36
C ILE A 470 2.55 -12.87 -18.23
N ASP A 471 3.05 -12.09 -17.28
CA ASP A 471 3.71 -12.58 -16.05
C ASP A 471 2.86 -13.65 -15.32
N LEU A 472 1.64 -13.29 -14.93
CA LEU A 472 0.79 -14.15 -14.09
C LEU A 472 0.45 -15.51 -14.73
N LEU A 473 0.41 -15.59 -16.05
CA LEU A 473 0.22 -16.83 -16.79
C LEU A 473 1.53 -17.59 -16.98
N THR A 474 2.62 -16.87 -17.25
CA THR A 474 3.96 -17.45 -17.47
C THR A 474 4.44 -18.16 -16.22
N HIS A 475 4.27 -17.56 -15.04
CA HIS A 475 4.58 -18.21 -13.76
C HIS A 475 3.95 -19.60 -13.59
N ARG A 476 2.73 -19.82 -14.11
CA ARG A 476 2.01 -21.09 -13.97
C ARG A 476 2.31 -22.09 -15.08
N THR A 477 3.01 -21.66 -16.12
CA THR A 477 3.26 -22.43 -17.35
C THR A 477 4.66 -22.10 -17.86
N HIS A 478 4.81 -21.60 -19.08
CA HIS A 478 6.06 -21.18 -19.68
C HIS A 478 5.78 -20.13 -20.75
N LYS A 479 6.80 -19.42 -21.22
CA LYS A 479 6.66 -18.23 -22.09
C LYS A 479 5.95 -18.52 -23.43
N ASP A 480 6.06 -19.75 -23.93
CA ASP A 480 5.47 -20.17 -25.21
C ASP A 480 4.08 -20.83 -25.07
N HIS A 481 3.56 -20.93 -23.85
CA HIS A 481 2.28 -21.60 -23.62
C HIS A 481 1.13 -20.87 -24.31
N ARG A 482 0.19 -21.61 -24.91
CA ARG A 482 -0.94 -21.06 -25.70
C ARG A 482 -1.70 -19.92 -25.01
N ARG A 483 -1.90 -20.01 -23.68
CA ARG A 483 -2.60 -18.96 -22.91
C ARG A 483 -1.78 -17.67 -22.76
N VAL A 484 -0.46 -17.78 -22.67
CA VAL A 484 0.46 -16.63 -22.64
C VAL A 484 0.42 -15.94 -24.00
N ILE A 485 0.49 -16.71 -25.09
CA ILE A 485 0.39 -16.16 -26.44
C ILE A 485 -0.97 -15.46 -26.68
N GLN A 486 -2.07 -16.05 -26.22
CA GLN A 486 -3.38 -15.41 -26.25
C GLN A 486 -3.43 -14.10 -25.43
N ALA A 487 -2.60 -13.96 -24.39
CA ALA A 487 -2.48 -12.71 -23.64
C ALA A 487 -1.76 -11.63 -24.44
N TYR A 488 -0.72 -11.97 -25.20
CA TYR A 488 -0.12 -11.06 -26.17
C TYR A 488 -1.12 -10.62 -27.26
N GLU A 489 -1.93 -11.54 -27.79
CA GLU A 489 -2.98 -11.18 -28.77
C GLU A 489 -4.07 -10.28 -28.16
N ARG A 490 -4.40 -10.45 -26.86
CA ARG A 490 -5.28 -9.53 -26.15
C ARG A 490 -4.64 -8.16 -25.97
N LEU A 491 -3.36 -8.10 -25.58
CA LEU A 491 -2.60 -6.85 -25.49
C LEU A 491 -2.62 -6.11 -26.84
N ASP A 492 -2.40 -6.81 -27.95
CA ASP A 492 -2.45 -6.22 -29.29
C ASP A 492 -3.83 -5.61 -29.61
N ARG A 493 -4.91 -6.33 -29.29
CA ARG A 493 -6.29 -5.78 -29.40
C ARG A 493 -6.48 -4.55 -28.52
N THR A 494 -5.95 -4.55 -27.29
CA THR A 494 -6.00 -3.39 -26.39
C THR A 494 -5.24 -2.20 -26.98
N VAL A 495 -4.06 -2.40 -27.58
CA VAL A 495 -3.32 -1.34 -28.29
C VAL A 495 -4.15 -0.76 -29.43
N GLY A 496 -4.80 -1.61 -30.24
CA GLY A 496 -5.71 -1.15 -31.29
C GLY A 496 -6.91 -0.33 -30.76
N GLN A 497 -7.48 -0.72 -29.62
CA GLN A 497 -8.56 0.02 -28.97
C GLN A 497 -8.09 1.35 -28.37
N MET A 498 -6.90 1.38 -27.77
CA MET A 498 -6.28 2.59 -27.26
C MET A 498 -5.99 3.59 -28.39
N GLU A 499 -5.45 3.11 -29.51
CA GLU A 499 -5.23 3.93 -30.70
C GLU A 499 -6.53 4.57 -31.19
N LYS A 500 -7.62 3.79 -31.26
CA LYS A 500 -8.94 4.33 -31.63
C LYS A 500 -9.39 5.42 -30.66
N ALA A 501 -9.25 5.20 -29.35
CA ALA A 501 -9.64 6.19 -28.34
C ALA A 501 -8.79 7.48 -28.39
N LEU A 502 -7.49 7.37 -28.70
CA LEU A 502 -6.64 8.55 -28.91
C LEU A 502 -7.04 9.31 -30.19
N LYS A 503 -7.43 8.63 -31.26
CA LYS A 503 -7.96 9.27 -32.47
C LYS A 503 -9.26 10.03 -32.19
N GLU A 504 -10.20 9.43 -31.46
CA GLU A 504 -11.47 10.05 -31.08
C GLU A 504 -11.30 11.29 -30.18
N THR A 505 -10.19 11.37 -29.44
CA THR A 505 -9.86 12.52 -28.57
C THR A 505 -8.92 13.53 -29.23
N GLY A 506 -8.49 13.30 -30.48
CA GLY A 506 -7.53 14.15 -31.19
C GLY A 506 -6.08 14.04 -30.68
N LEU A 507 -5.80 13.09 -29.78
CA LEU A 507 -4.47 12.91 -29.16
C LEU A 507 -3.56 11.95 -29.94
N SER A 508 -4.05 11.29 -31.00
CA SER A 508 -3.30 10.26 -31.76
C SER A 508 -1.88 10.71 -32.16
N GLU A 509 -1.78 11.84 -32.86
CA GLU A 509 -0.50 12.36 -33.39
C GLU A 509 0.30 13.13 -32.31
N GLU A 510 -0.34 13.51 -31.21
CA GLU A 510 0.28 14.23 -30.10
C GLU A 510 0.75 13.29 -28.97
N THR A 511 0.67 11.97 -29.18
CA THR A 511 1.05 10.94 -28.20
C THR A 511 2.32 10.21 -28.59
N CYS A 512 3.32 10.20 -27.71
CA CYS A 512 4.45 9.28 -27.79
C CYS A 512 4.12 7.99 -27.02
N TRP A 513 4.26 6.86 -27.67
CA TRP A 513 4.09 5.52 -27.09
C TRP A 513 5.43 4.93 -26.73
N LEU A 514 5.50 4.35 -25.53
CA LEU A 514 6.60 3.55 -25.05
C LEU A 514 6.03 2.20 -24.63
N LEU A 515 6.62 1.09 -25.09
CA LEU A 515 6.29 -0.26 -24.63
C LEU A 515 7.55 -0.89 -24.05
N ALA A 516 7.46 -1.32 -22.80
CA ALA A 516 8.57 -1.97 -22.12
C ALA A 516 8.10 -3.07 -21.16
N SER A 517 9.04 -3.89 -20.71
CA SER A 517 8.82 -4.83 -19.61
C SER A 517 9.75 -4.53 -18.44
N ASP A 518 9.33 -4.91 -17.24
CA ASP A 518 10.10 -4.78 -16.01
C ASP A 518 11.10 -5.92 -15.81
N HIS A 519 10.80 -7.13 -16.31
CA HIS A 519 11.70 -8.28 -16.32
C HIS A 519 11.36 -9.30 -17.42
N GLY A 520 12.33 -10.17 -17.71
CA GLY A 520 12.11 -11.39 -18.49
C GLY A 520 11.77 -12.60 -17.61
N HIS A 521 11.83 -13.80 -18.19
CA HIS A 521 11.46 -15.06 -17.53
C HIS A 521 12.28 -16.23 -18.07
N SER A 522 12.55 -17.22 -17.21
CA SER A 522 13.03 -18.55 -17.62
C SER A 522 12.21 -19.66 -16.99
N GLU A 523 12.19 -20.85 -17.61
CA GLU A 523 11.53 -22.03 -17.06
C GLU A 523 12.28 -22.54 -15.82
N VAL A 524 11.57 -22.85 -14.75
CA VAL A 524 12.16 -23.35 -13.49
C VAL A 524 12.11 -24.87 -13.50
N GLN A 525 13.29 -25.49 -13.40
CA GLN A 525 13.48 -26.94 -13.37
C GLN A 525 13.96 -27.42 -12.01
N ASN A 526 14.60 -26.54 -11.23
CA ASN A 526 15.17 -26.88 -9.92
C ASN A 526 14.68 -25.88 -8.87
N HIS A 527 14.24 -26.40 -7.72
CA HIS A 527 13.80 -25.59 -6.60
C HIS A 527 14.75 -25.81 -5.41
N PHE A 528 15.40 -24.75 -4.95
CA PHE A 528 16.25 -24.79 -3.77
C PHE A 528 15.58 -24.05 -2.61
N ASP A 529 15.18 -24.79 -1.57
CA ASP A 529 14.63 -24.17 -0.36
C ASP A 529 15.74 -23.50 0.47
N LEU A 530 16.05 -22.25 0.12
CA LEU A 530 17.03 -21.45 0.85
C LEU A 530 16.61 -21.21 2.30
N GLU A 531 15.30 -21.16 2.57
CA GLU A 531 14.76 -20.96 3.91
C GLU A 531 15.11 -22.16 4.80
N GLU A 532 14.84 -23.38 4.33
CA GLU A 532 15.19 -24.62 5.03
C GLU A 532 16.71 -24.81 5.17
N PHE A 533 17.48 -24.49 4.12
CA PHE A 533 18.94 -24.56 4.16
C PHE A 533 19.55 -23.65 5.23
N LEU A 534 19.02 -22.43 5.37
CA LEU A 534 19.47 -21.47 6.38
C LEU A 534 18.97 -21.87 7.77
N GLU A 535 17.72 -22.33 7.92
CA GLU A 535 17.17 -22.81 9.20
C GLU A 535 18.02 -23.95 9.80
N GLY A 536 18.54 -24.84 8.96
CA GLY A 536 19.44 -25.93 9.37
C GLY A 536 20.81 -25.47 9.88
N ARG A 537 21.17 -24.20 9.70
CA ARG A 537 22.44 -23.60 10.16
C ARG A 537 22.25 -22.56 11.25
N PHE A 538 21.21 -21.75 11.10
CA PHE A 538 20.89 -20.63 11.96
C PHE A 538 19.37 -20.59 12.16
N PRO A 539 18.87 -20.30 13.37
CA PRO A 539 17.47 -19.91 13.52
C PRO A 539 17.15 -18.75 12.56
N THR A 540 16.30 -18.99 11.57
CA THR A 540 16.11 -18.09 10.44
C THR A 540 14.68 -17.56 10.42
N LEU A 541 14.57 -16.25 10.20
CA LEU A 541 13.31 -15.58 9.95
C LEU A 541 13.14 -15.31 8.46
N TYR A 542 11.98 -15.66 7.93
CA TYR A 542 11.61 -15.49 6.53
C TYR A 542 10.09 -15.34 6.43
N TYR A 543 9.58 -14.96 5.26
CA TYR A 543 8.13 -14.87 5.05
C TYR A 543 7.54 -16.25 4.70
N PRO A 544 6.42 -16.70 5.29
CA PRO A 544 5.48 -15.99 6.19
C PRO A 544 5.76 -16.15 7.69
N LYS A 545 6.86 -16.81 8.10
CA LYS A 545 7.27 -17.01 9.50
C LYS A 545 7.52 -15.69 10.27
N SER A 546 7.60 -14.56 9.56
CA SER A 546 7.98 -13.19 9.98
C SER A 546 7.25 -12.54 11.15
N PHE A 547 6.26 -13.19 11.79
CA PHE A 547 5.47 -12.59 12.88
C PHE A 547 5.79 -13.15 14.29
N ARG A 548 6.61 -14.21 14.41
CA ARG A 548 7.01 -14.80 15.70
C ARG A 548 8.52 -15.12 15.69
N GLY A 549 9.22 -14.90 16.80
CA GLY A 549 10.60 -15.38 16.97
C GLY A 549 11.75 -14.51 16.43
N TRP A 550 11.51 -13.26 16.00
CA TRP A 550 12.60 -12.39 15.48
C TRP A 550 13.74 -12.14 16.51
N GLN A 551 13.44 -12.24 17.81
CA GLN A 551 14.42 -12.11 18.89
C GLN A 551 15.37 -13.30 19.00
N GLU A 552 14.94 -14.47 18.52
CA GLU A 552 15.72 -15.72 18.51
C GLU A 552 16.43 -15.91 17.18
N ALA A 553 15.93 -15.27 16.12
CA ALA A 553 16.54 -15.31 14.80
C ALA A 553 17.99 -14.82 14.84
N ARG A 554 18.87 -15.58 14.18
CA ARG A 554 20.27 -15.26 13.92
C ARG A 554 20.51 -14.97 12.44
N ALA A 555 19.59 -15.37 11.57
CA ALA A 555 19.56 -14.98 10.17
C ALA A 555 18.16 -14.50 9.76
N VAL A 556 18.11 -13.63 8.74
CA VAL A 556 16.89 -13.22 8.06
C VAL A 556 17.06 -13.48 6.57
N ASN A 557 16.07 -14.11 5.94
CA ASN A 557 16.05 -14.39 4.50
C ASN A 557 14.88 -13.64 3.84
N MET A 558 15.16 -12.85 2.81
CA MET A 558 14.18 -12.02 2.10
C MET A 558 14.31 -12.22 0.59
N VAL A 559 13.50 -13.15 0.08
CA VAL A 559 13.48 -13.54 -1.33
C VAL A 559 12.69 -12.54 -2.20
N THR A 560 13.24 -12.20 -3.37
CA THR A 560 12.64 -11.33 -4.39
C THR A 560 12.62 -12.02 -5.76
N GLY A 561 11.45 -12.14 -6.38
CA GLY A 561 11.26 -12.80 -7.69
C GLY A 561 11.57 -14.31 -7.71
N ASN A 562 11.85 -14.90 -6.56
CA ASN A 562 12.42 -16.24 -6.34
C ASN A 562 13.83 -16.48 -6.92
N GLY A 563 14.29 -15.72 -7.92
CA GLY A 563 15.66 -15.81 -8.43
C GLY A 563 16.70 -14.99 -7.66
N MET A 564 16.31 -14.18 -6.67
CA MET A 564 17.22 -13.43 -5.82
C MET A 564 16.82 -13.51 -4.34
N SER A 565 17.80 -13.54 -3.44
CA SER A 565 17.52 -13.34 -2.01
C SER A 565 18.54 -12.44 -1.30
N HIS A 566 18.05 -11.62 -0.38
CA HIS A 566 18.87 -10.97 0.64
C HIS A 566 18.94 -11.84 1.90
N VAL A 567 20.15 -12.12 2.35
CA VAL A 567 20.43 -12.76 3.64
C VAL A 567 21.07 -11.74 4.58
N TYR A 568 20.52 -11.62 5.78
CA TYR A 568 21.01 -10.75 6.85
C TYR A 568 21.42 -11.63 8.02
N LEU A 569 22.58 -11.36 8.61
CA LEU A 569 23.12 -12.14 9.72
C LEU A 569 23.23 -11.26 10.97
N ARG A 570 22.80 -11.78 12.11
CA ARG A 570 22.88 -11.05 13.38
C ARG A 570 24.31 -11.03 13.90
N LYS A 571 24.76 -9.89 14.42
CA LYS A 571 26.09 -9.75 15.03
C LYS A 571 25.97 -9.79 16.55
N GLY A 572 26.31 -10.93 17.16
CA GLY A 572 26.09 -11.14 18.60
C GLY A 572 24.59 -11.03 18.93
N GLN A 573 24.23 -10.05 19.77
CA GLN A 573 22.84 -9.75 20.13
C GLN A 573 22.21 -8.62 19.29
N ASN A 574 22.95 -7.96 18.39
CA ASN A 574 22.47 -6.77 17.68
C ASN A 574 22.33 -7.00 16.17
N TRP A 575 21.48 -6.19 15.54
CA TRP A 575 21.25 -6.17 14.09
C TRP A 575 21.87 -4.95 13.41
N ASP A 576 22.39 -3.98 14.16
CA ASP A 576 22.80 -2.65 13.70
C ASP A 576 24.10 -2.60 12.85
N GLY A 577 24.80 -3.72 12.69
CA GLY A 577 26.02 -3.85 11.88
C GLY A 577 25.85 -4.63 10.59
N PHE A 578 26.83 -4.51 9.68
CA PHE A 578 26.98 -5.36 8.50
C PHE A 578 28.00 -6.47 8.77
N HIS A 579 27.79 -7.64 8.15
CA HIS A 579 28.85 -8.64 7.98
C HIS A 579 29.49 -8.46 6.61
N PHE A 580 30.82 -8.51 6.58
CA PHE A 580 31.57 -8.50 5.33
C PHE A 580 31.71 -9.92 4.78
N MET A 581 31.84 -10.08 3.46
CA MET A 581 31.97 -11.37 2.78
C MET A 581 33.06 -12.24 3.44
N GLU A 582 34.21 -11.65 3.75
CA GLU A 582 35.34 -12.33 4.38
C GLU A 582 34.99 -12.92 5.77
N ASP A 583 34.07 -12.30 6.51
CA ASP A 583 33.59 -12.82 7.81
C ASP A 583 32.52 -13.89 7.65
N ILE A 584 31.72 -13.81 6.59
CA ILE A 584 30.71 -14.81 6.23
C ILE A 584 31.40 -16.08 5.70
N GLU A 585 32.51 -15.94 4.98
CA GLU A 585 33.35 -17.03 4.49
C GLU A 585 33.96 -17.86 5.62
N LYS A 586 34.41 -17.23 6.71
CA LYS A 586 34.90 -17.93 7.91
C LYS A 586 33.85 -18.85 8.54
N GLN A 587 32.56 -18.60 8.28
CA GLN A 587 31.45 -19.44 8.74
C GLN A 587 31.12 -20.58 7.76
N GLY A 588 31.82 -20.69 6.63
CA GLY A 588 31.60 -21.70 5.60
C GLY A 588 30.31 -21.53 4.78
N LEU A 589 29.55 -20.44 4.99
CA LEU A 589 28.24 -20.25 4.36
C LEU A 589 28.35 -20.07 2.83
N PRO A 590 29.23 -19.22 2.26
CA PRO A 590 29.32 -19.02 0.83
C PRO A 590 29.75 -20.29 0.09
N ALA A 591 30.71 -21.04 0.64
CA ALA A 591 31.15 -22.32 0.08
C ALA A 591 30.00 -23.34 0.04
N ALA A 592 29.28 -23.51 1.14
CA ALA A 592 28.14 -24.43 1.23
C ALA A 592 26.96 -24.02 0.32
N LEU A 593 26.77 -22.72 0.07
CA LEU A 593 25.79 -22.23 -0.91
C LEU A 593 26.24 -22.55 -2.35
N LEU A 594 27.52 -22.35 -2.67
CA LEU A 594 28.08 -22.64 -3.99
C LEU A 594 28.19 -24.14 -4.28
N GLU A 595 28.07 -25.03 -3.31
CA GLU A 595 27.84 -26.47 -3.56
C GLU A 595 26.46 -26.77 -4.18
N ARG A 596 25.48 -25.88 -4.00
CA ARG A 596 24.11 -26.06 -4.50
C ARG A 596 23.98 -25.53 -5.93
N LYS A 597 23.85 -26.42 -6.91
CA LYS A 597 23.78 -26.07 -8.35
C LYS A 597 22.79 -24.93 -8.70
N GLU A 598 21.77 -24.73 -7.86
CA GLU A 598 20.72 -23.71 -7.98
C GLU A 598 21.21 -22.29 -7.62
N VAL A 599 22.33 -22.17 -6.90
CA VAL A 599 22.99 -20.90 -6.56
C VAL A 599 24.10 -20.63 -7.57
N ASP A 600 24.18 -19.40 -8.07
CA ASP A 600 25.16 -19.03 -9.10
C ASP A 600 26.12 -17.94 -8.65
N ILE A 601 25.58 -16.77 -8.29
CA ILE A 601 26.36 -15.59 -7.90
C ILE A 601 26.05 -15.23 -6.46
N LEU A 602 27.11 -14.98 -5.68
CA LEU A 602 27.06 -14.42 -4.34
C LEU A 602 27.69 -13.02 -4.35
N LEU A 603 27.01 -12.04 -3.76
CA LEU A 603 27.50 -10.67 -3.60
C LEU A 603 27.52 -10.29 -2.13
N GLY A 604 28.56 -9.61 -1.67
CA GLY A 604 28.64 -9.12 -0.30
C GLY A 604 29.63 -7.98 -0.16
N ARG A 605 29.53 -7.20 0.92
CA ARG A 605 30.46 -6.08 1.16
C ARG A 605 31.86 -6.62 1.49
N SER A 606 32.91 -5.95 1.04
CA SER A 606 34.30 -6.32 1.38
C SER A 606 34.83 -5.49 2.55
N GLN A 607 35.64 -6.11 3.42
CA GLN A 607 36.40 -5.41 4.46
C GLN A 607 37.35 -4.37 3.89
N GLU A 608 37.89 -4.61 2.69
CA GLU A 608 38.79 -3.68 2.02
C GLU A 608 38.03 -2.52 1.33
N GLY A 609 36.69 -2.54 1.36
CA GLY A 609 35.80 -1.60 0.68
C GLY A 609 35.24 -2.15 -0.65
N GLY A 610 34.07 -1.68 -1.05
CA GLY A 610 33.36 -2.19 -2.24
C GLY A 610 32.65 -3.52 -2.01
N ILE A 611 32.51 -4.31 -3.07
CA ILE A 611 31.69 -5.52 -3.14
C ILE A 611 32.56 -6.68 -3.61
N GLN A 612 32.57 -7.78 -2.85
CA GLN A 612 33.07 -9.06 -3.32
C GLN A 612 31.98 -9.80 -4.09
N ILE A 613 32.38 -10.40 -5.20
CA ILE A 613 31.53 -11.19 -6.09
C ILE A 613 32.16 -12.57 -6.17
N VAL A 614 31.39 -13.60 -5.84
CA VAL A 614 31.89 -14.98 -5.78
C VAL A 614 30.93 -15.90 -6.53
N SER A 615 31.48 -16.79 -7.33
CA SER A 615 30.76 -17.88 -7.99
C SER A 615 31.61 -19.14 -7.99
N ARG A 616 31.08 -20.25 -8.53
CA ARG A 616 31.89 -21.45 -8.80
C ARG A 616 32.99 -21.20 -9.81
N ARG A 617 32.79 -20.23 -10.71
CA ARG A 617 33.73 -19.91 -11.79
C ARG A 617 34.91 -19.10 -11.27
N GLY A 618 34.70 -18.26 -10.26
CA GLY A 618 35.77 -17.42 -9.76
C GLY A 618 35.31 -16.36 -8.76
N ARG A 619 36.17 -15.35 -8.58
CA ARG A 619 36.00 -14.28 -7.61
C ARG A 619 36.42 -12.96 -8.21
N ALA A 620 35.73 -11.88 -7.87
CA ALA A 620 36.15 -10.54 -8.21
C ALA A 620 35.80 -9.54 -7.11
N ARG A 621 36.45 -8.38 -7.17
CA ARG A 621 36.15 -7.23 -6.35
C ARG A 621 35.73 -6.07 -7.23
N LEU A 622 34.63 -5.42 -6.83
CA LEU A 622 34.06 -4.26 -7.48
C LEU A 622 34.08 -3.07 -6.51
N VAL A 623 34.52 -1.92 -6.98
CA VAL A 623 34.47 -0.65 -6.24
C VAL A 623 33.86 0.41 -7.14
N GLU A 624 32.85 1.12 -6.65
CA GLU A 624 32.31 2.32 -7.28
C GLU A 624 32.96 3.54 -6.63
N ASP A 625 33.54 4.43 -7.43
CA ASP A 625 34.12 5.69 -6.96
C ASP A 625 33.06 6.81 -6.83
N PRO A 626 33.39 7.97 -6.22
CA PRO A 626 32.44 9.07 -6.07
C PRO A 626 31.91 9.66 -7.38
N ASP A 627 32.63 9.46 -8.49
CA ASP A 627 32.23 9.92 -9.83
C ASP A 627 31.37 8.87 -10.57
N GLY A 628 31.07 7.73 -9.93
CA GLY A 628 30.26 6.65 -10.47
C GLY A 628 31.01 5.73 -11.44
N ARG A 629 32.35 5.79 -11.49
CA ARG A 629 33.16 4.83 -12.25
C ARG A 629 33.29 3.54 -11.46
N ILE A 630 33.29 2.43 -12.18
CA ILE A 630 33.39 1.07 -11.64
C ILE A 630 34.82 0.59 -11.87
N SER A 631 35.53 0.36 -10.76
CA SER A 631 36.75 -0.42 -10.74
C SER A 631 36.42 -1.90 -10.52
N TYR A 632 36.80 -2.77 -11.44
CA TYR A 632 36.53 -4.20 -11.39
C TYR A 632 37.82 -5.00 -11.55
N LYS A 633 38.08 -5.92 -10.60
CA LYS A 633 39.28 -6.75 -10.59
C LYS A 633 38.96 -8.18 -10.22
N SER A 634 39.18 -9.11 -11.15
CA SER A 634 39.08 -10.55 -10.91
C SER A 634 40.25 -11.01 -10.02
N LEU A 635 39.95 -11.86 -9.03
CA LEU A 635 40.87 -12.42 -8.04
C LEU A 635 41.06 -13.92 -8.37
N GLY A 636 41.77 -14.17 -9.48
CA GLY A 636 41.83 -15.47 -10.14
C GLY A 636 40.92 -15.46 -11.37
N SER A 637 40.00 -16.41 -11.45
CA SER A 637 39.01 -16.48 -12.53
C SER A 637 37.86 -15.49 -12.33
N ASP A 638 37.21 -15.10 -13.43
CA ASP A 638 36.10 -14.16 -13.41
C ASP A 638 34.77 -14.82 -12.95
N PRO A 639 34.05 -14.27 -11.96
CA PRO A 639 32.82 -14.88 -11.47
C PRO A 639 31.66 -14.79 -12.47
N PHE A 640 31.63 -13.81 -13.36
CA PHE A 640 30.62 -13.67 -14.42
C PHE A 640 31.07 -14.32 -15.74
N GLY A 641 32.35 -14.67 -15.87
CA GLY A 641 32.93 -15.22 -17.09
C GLY A 641 33.21 -14.14 -18.13
N PHE A 642 33.45 -12.89 -17.72
CA PHE A 642 33.83 -11.83 -18.64
C PHE A 642 35.27 -12.02 -19.13
N GLU A 643 35.46 -11.89 -20.44
CA GLU A 643 36.77 -11.96 -21.07
C GLU A 643 37.28 -10.53 -21.34
N ALA A 644 38.49 -10.21 -20.84
CA ALA A 644 39.25 -9.01 -21.21
C ALA A 644 38.51 -7.65 -21.07
N ILE A 645 37.78 -7.45 -19.96
CA ILE A 645 37.18 -6.14 -19.66
C ILE A 645 38.18 -5.18 -18.98
N PRO A 646 38.12 -3.86 -19.25
CA PRO A 646 38.97 -2.88 -18.59
C PRO A 646 38.81 -2.88 -17.06
N ALA A 647 39.89 -2.58 -16.35
CA ALA A 647 39.86 -2.54 -14.89
C ALA A 647 39.03 -1.38 -14.33
N VAL A 648 38.88 -0.28 -15.08
CA VAL A 648 38.07 0.88 -14.69
C VAL A 648 37.22 1.32 -15.88
N MET A 649 35.91 1.42 -15.67
CA MET A 649 34.92 1.75 -16.69
C MET A 649 33.91 2.73 -16.13
N ASP A 650 33.30 3.55 -16.99
CA ASP A 650 32.06 4.24 -16.62
C ASP A 650 30.84 3.31 -16.77
N MET A 651 29.68 3.79 -16.32
CA MET A 651 28.44 3.01 -16.43
C MET A 651 28.07 2.70 -17.89
N LYS A 652 28.32 3.60 -18.86
CA LYS A 652 27.98 3.37 -20.27
C LYS A 652 28.87 2.29 -20.88
N GLU A 653 30.17 2.35 -20.64
CA GLU A 653 31.17 1.38 -21.09
C GLU A 653 30.85 -0.01 -20.54
N THR A 654 30.50 -0.08 -19.24
CA THR A 654 30.13 -1.33 -18.58
C THR A 654 28.98 -2.05 -19.28
N LEU A 655 27.91 -1.35 -19.62
CA LEU A 655 26.80 -1.95 -20.35
C LEU A 655 27.22 -2.36 -21.75
N ALA A 656 27.93 -1.51 -22.49
CA ALA A 656 28.36 -1.82 -23.85
C ALA A 656 29.22 -3.10 -23.93
N LEU A 657 30.08 -3.32 -22.93
CA LEU A 657 30.96 -4.49 -22.86
C LEU A 657 30.24 -5.76 -22.39
N THR A 658 29.19 -5.63 -21.57
CA THR A 658 28.52 -6.78 -20.95
C THR A 658 27.17 -7.11 -21.59
N ASP A 659 26.61 -6.25 -22.44
CA ASP A 659 25.27 -6.38 -23.00
C ASP A 659 25.04 -7.71 -23.73
N GLN A 660 26.04 -8.29 -24.39
CA GLN A 660 25.90 -9.57 -25.12
C GLN A 660 26.36 -10.79 -24.32
N THR A 661 26.67 -10.61 -23.04
CA THR A 661 27.11 -11.70 -22.15
C THR A 661 25.92 -12.39 -21.46
N PRO A 662 26.13 -13.52 -20.76
CA PRO A 662 25.12 -14.13 -19.90
C PRO A 662 24.67 -13.25 -18.72
N TYR A 663 25.43 -12.23 -18.35
CA TYR A 663 25.16 -11.33 -17.20
C TYR A 663 25.20 -9.87 -17.63
N PRO A 664 24.24 -9.41 -18.45
CA PRO A 664 24.23 -8.05 -18.96
C PRO A 664 24.14 -7.05 -17.82
N ASP A 665 25.02 -6.04 -17.86
CA ASP A 665 25.10 -4.93 -16.90
C ASP A 665 25.39 -5.32 -15.44
N ALA A 666 25.81 -6.56 -15.18
CA ALA A 666 25.86 -7.09 -13.81
C ALA A 666 26.76 -6.31 -12.84
N LEU A 667 27.81 -5.63 -13.34
CA LEU A 667 28.68 -4.81 -12.49
C LEU A 667 27.95 -3.58 -11.93
N VAL A 668 27.25 -2.82 -12.78
CA VAL A 668 26.39 -1.70 -12.33
C VAL A 668 25.29 -2.21 -11.42
N GLN A 669 24.68 -3.34 -11.78
CA GLN A 669 23.56 -3.88 -11.04
C GLN A 669 23.96 -4.41 -9.66
N ALA A 670 25.18 -4.94 -9.50
CA ALA A 670 25.77 -5.24 -8.20
C ALA A 670 26.06 -3.97 -7.41
N ALA A 671 26.70 -2.96 -8.02
CA ALA A 671 27.02 -1.69 -7.36
C ALA A 671 25.77 -0.98 -6.81
N GLN A 672 24.78 -0.75 -7.68
CA GLN A 672 23.57 -0.01 -7.31
C GLN A 672 22.82 -0.66 -6.15
N LEU A 673 22.79 -1.99 -6.09
CA LEU A 673 22.04 -2.71 -5.06
C LEU A 673 22.61 -2.39 -3.67
N PHE A 674 23.94 -2.31 -3.53
CA PHE A 674 24.60 -2.02 -2.25
C PHE A 674 24.67 -0.53 -1.90
N ARG A 675 24.22 0.37 -2.78
CA ARG A 675 23.94 1.78 -2.43
C ARG A 675 22.83 1.88 -1.39
N SER A 676 21.91 0.91 -1.34
CA SER A 676 20.93 0.80 -0.25
C SER A 676 21.55 0.23 1.02
N LYS A 677 21.31 0.94 2.12
CA LYS A 677 21.58 0.46 3.49
C LYS A 677 20.68 -0.70 3.92
N ARG A 678 19.57 -0.93 3.20
CA ARG A 678 18.63 -2.04 3.43
C ARG A 678 19.05 -3.32 2.71
N SER A 679 20.12 -3.29 1.92
CA SER A 679 20.64 -4.51 1.29
C SER A 679 21.21 -5.46 2.35
N GLY A 680 20.97 -6.75 2.14
CA GLY A 680 21.50 -7.84 2.95
C GLY A 680 23.02 -7.83 3.11
N ASP A 681 23.51 -8.66 4.02
CA ASP A 681 24.96 -8.91 4.17
C ASP A 681 25.49 -9.78 3.04
N LEU A 682 24.66 -10.73 2.60
CA LEU A 682 24.88 -11.57 1.44
C LEU A 682 23.66 -11.46 0.51
N VAL A 683 23.90 -11.24 -0.78
CA VAL A 683 22.88 -11.32 -1.84
C VAL A 683 23.18 -12.51 -2.71
N ILE A 684 22.14 -13.30 -2.99
CA ILE A 684 22.24 -14.55 -3.73
C ILE A 684 21.47 -14.37 -5.04
N SER A 685 22.10 -14.71 -6.16
CA SER A 685 21.46 -14.84 -7.47
C SER A 685 21.39 -16.31 -7.85
N ALA A 686 20.21 -16.77 -8.24
CA ALA A 686 19.99 -18.15 -8.67
C ALA A 686 20.59 -18.43 -10.06
N SER A 687 20.96 -19.68 -10.28
CA SER A 687 21.30 -20.21 -11.60
C SER A 687 20.10 -20.13 -12.55
N LEU A 688 20.38 -20.04 -13.86
CA LEU A 688 19.34 -20.13 -14.86
C LEU A 688 18.51 -21.42 -14.68
N GLY A 689 17.19 -21.29 -14.78
CA GLY A 689 16.24 -22.37 -14.57
C GLY A 689 16.16 -22.92 -13.15
N SER A 690 16.60 -22.14 -12.17
CA SER A 690 16.47 -22.46 -10.74
C SER A 690 15.80 -21.32 -9.98
N ASP A 691 15.16 -21.66 -8.88
CA ASP A 691 14.67 -20.69 -7.91
C ASP A 691 15.16 -20.98 -6.48
N LEU A 692 15.00 -20.01 -5.60
CA LEU A 692 15.45 -20.06 -4.20
C LEU A 692 14.28 -20.31 -3.22
N ARG A 693 13.17 -20.90 -3.69
CA ARG A 693 12.03 -21.25 -2.82
C ARG A 693 11.34 -22.54 -3.24
N ASN A 694 11.14 -23.43 -2.26
CA ASN A 694 10.30 -24.62 -2.44
C ASN A 694 8.92 -24.48 -1.76
N ARG A 695 8.85 -23.72 -0.65
CA ARG A 695 7.62 -23.57 0.13
C ARG A 695 6.91 -22.25 -0.23
N PHE A 696 5.62 -22.32 -0.57
CA PHE A 696 4.62 -21.23 -0.60
C PHE A 696 4.21 -20.54 -1.91
N GLU A 697 4.40 -21.12 -3.10
CA GLU A 697 3.67 -20.69 -4.30
C GLU A 697 2.87 -21.86 -4.87
N ILE A 698 1.55 -21.77 -4.76
CA ILE A 698 0.60 -22.79 -5.25
C ILE A 698 -0.20 -22.16 -6.40
N PRO A 699 -0.20 -22.76 -7.62
CA PRO A 699 0.63 -23.91 -8.00
C PRO A 699 2.13 -23.53 -8.08
N PRO A 700 3.05 -24.52 -8.02
CA PRO A 700 4.48 -24.28 -8.19
C PRO A 700 4.75 -23.44 -9.42
N HIS A 701 5.68 -22.50 -9.29
CA HIS A 701 6.09 -21.69 -10.42
C HIS A 701 6.86 -22.56 -11.41
N GLN A 702 6.32 -22.72 -12.61
CA GLN A 702 6.97 -23.40 -13.73
C GLN A 702 7.92 -22.44 -14.48
N SER A 703 7.79 -21.13 -14.23
CA SER A 703 8.71 -20.11 -14.70
C SER A 703 8.93 -19.04 -13.63
N GLY A 704 10.16 -18.51 -13.55
CA GLY A 704 10.60 -17.55 -12.56
C GLY A 704 11.44 -16.42 -13.17
N HIS A 705 11.82 -15.47 -12.33
CA HIS A 705 12.60 -14.28 -12.70
C HIS A 705 13.43 -13.79 -11.50
N GLY A 706 13.97 -12.57 -11.55
CA GLY A 706 14.65 -11.95 -10.41
C GLY A 706 16.16 -12.15 -10.30
N SER A 707 16.75 -13.11 -11.03
CA SER A 707 18.20 -13.33 -11.04
C SER A 707 18.95 -12.43 -12.04
N LEU A 708 20.30 -12.40 -11.97
CA LEU A 708 21.18 -11.60 -12.84
C LEU A 708 21.35 -12.16 -14.26
N ASN A 709 20.75 -13.32 -14.55
CA ASN A 709 20.88 -13.97 -15.85
C ASN A 709 20.19 -13.17 -16.96
N ARG A 710 20.76 -13.23 -18.16
CA ARG A 710 20.27 -12.57 -19.37
C ARG A 710 18.76 -12.74 -19.61
N GLU A 711 18.24 -13.96 -19.48
CA GLU A 711 16.82 -14.27 -19.69
C GLU A 711 15.88 -13.47 -18.77
N HIS A 712 16.34 -13.05 -17.60
CA HIS A 712 15.56 -12.24 -16.65
C HIS A 712 15.85 -10.74 -16.80
N MET A 713 17.08 -10.39 -17.19
CA MET A 713 17.55 -9.01 -17.27
C MET A 713 17.20 -8.33 -18.60
N ARG A 714 17.01 -9.08 -19.69
CA ARG A 714 16.72 -8.51 -21.01
C ARG A 714 15.21 -8.33 -21.23
N VAL A 715 14.81 -7.13 -21.63
CA VAL A 715 13.40 -6.73 -21.76
C VAL A 715 13.17 -5.95 -23.06
N PRO A 716 11.97 -6.02 -23.68
CA PRO A 716 11.67 -5.23 -24.87
C PRO A 716 11.64 -3.75 -24.52
N PHE A 717 12.08 -2.90 -25.45
CA PHE A 717 11.95 -1.45 -25.39
C PHE A 717 11.58 -0.86 -26.76
N TYR A 718 10.30 -0.60 -26.96
CA TYR A 718 9.78 -0.04 -28.22
C TYR A 718 9.29 1.38 -28.01
N VAL A 719 9.51 2.24 -29.01
CA VAL A 719 9.07 3.64 -29.00
C VAL A 719 8.43 4.02 -30.33
N SER A 720 7.36 4.81 -30.28
CA SER A 720 6.67 5.35 -31.45
C SER A 720 6.12 6.76 -31.16
N PRO A 721 6.26 7.74 -32.06
CA PRO A 721 6.88 7.64 -33.39
C PRO A 721 8.39 7.44 -33.30
N LYS A 722 9.04 7.19 -34.44
CA LYS A 722 10.49 7.01 -34.52
C LYS A 722 11.21 8.27 -34.03
N LEU A 723 12.02 8.10 -32.99
CA LEU A 723 12.85 9.16 -32.42
C LEU A 723 14.33 8.96 -32.81
N ASP A 724 15.07 10.06 -32.89
CA ASP A 724 16.53 10.02 -33.03
C ASP A 724 17.16 9.75 -31.66
N LEU A 725 17.40 8.46 -31.36
CA LEU A 725 18.05 8.01 -30.15
C LEU A 725 19.54 7.75 -30.40
N LYS A 726 20.37 8.07 -29.41
CA LYS A 726 21.80 7.76 -29.42
C LYS A 726 22.00 6.25 -29.47
N PRO A 727 22.87 5.72 -30.36
CA PRO A 727 23.06 4.30 -30.52
C PRO A 727 23.72 3.66 -29.29
N GLY A 728 23.41 2.38 -29.07
CA GLY A 728 23.99 1.53 -28.04
C GLY A 728 22.92 0.85 -27.19
N PRO A 729 23.33 -0.11 -26.34
CA PRO A 729 22.39 -0.81 -25.47
C PRO A 729 21.74 0.15 -24.47
N TYR A 730 20.47 -0.06 -24.18
CA TYR A 730 19.69 0.81 -23.30
C TYR A 730 19.43 0.16 -21.94
N ARG A 731 19.19 0.97 -20.92
CA ARG A 731 18.65 0.51 -19.64
C ARG A 731 17.20 0.93 -19.46
N THR A 732 16.47 0.21 -18.62
CA THR A 732 15.13 0.66 -18.21
C THR A 732 15.14 2.02 -17.49
N ALA A 733 16.24 2.38 -16.82
CA ALA A 733 16.43 3.71 -16.24
C ALA A 733 16.57 4.82 -17.30
N ASP A 734 17.12 4.50 -18.48
CA ASP A 734 17.27 5.46 -19.59
C ASP A 734 15.90 5.87 -20.15
N ILE A 735 14.91 4.97 -20.07
CA ILE A 735 13.53 5.22 -20.53
C ILE A 735 12.91 6.38 -19.76
N PHE A 736 13.15 6.50 -18.46
CA PHE A 736 12.64 7.64 -17.69
C PHE A 736 13.31 8.95 -18.11
N THR A 737 14.60 8.92 -18.41
CA THR A 737 15.29 10.12 -18.93
C THR A 737 14.68 10.55 -20.27
N LEU A 738 14.37 9.60 -21.14
CA LEU A 738 13.61 9.86 -22.36
C LEU A 738 12.22 10.44 -22.07
N VAL A 739 11.48 9.90 -21.09
CA VAL A 739 10.17 10.45 -20.67
C VAL A 739 10.29 11.91 -20.25
N LEU A 740 11.29 12.25 -19.41
CA LEU A 740 11.51 13.63 -18.98
C LEU A 740 11.82 14.55 -20.17
N ASP A 741 12.71 14.12 -21.08
CA ASP A 741 13.05 14.86 -22.29
C ASP A 741 11.83 15.10 -23.21
N LEU A 742 10.97 14.09 -23.36
CA LEU A 742 9.74 14.19 -24.17
C LEU A 742 8.71 15.13 -23.53
N MET A 743 8.68 15.20 -22.21
CA MET A 743 7.82 16.09 -21.45
C MET A 743 8.43 17.48 -21.20
N GLY A 744 9.68 17.73 -21.61
CA GLY A 744 10.37 19.00 -21.35
C GLY A 744 10.61 19.27 -19.87
N ILE A 745 10.82 18.21 -19.08
CA ILE A 745 11.07 18.28 -17.63
C ILE A 745 12.56 18.19 -17.37
N GLU A 746 13.10 19.16 -16.64
CA GLU A 746 14.45 19.05 -16.09
C GLU A 746 14.42 18.19 -14.81
N PRO A 747 15.31 17.19 -14.67
CA PRO A 747 15.34 16.35 -13.49
C PRO A 747 15.73 17.16 -12.25
N GLY A 748 14.93 17.02 -11.19
CA GLY A 748 15.16 17.63 -9.89
C GLY A 748 15.90 16.74 -8.90
N HIS A 749 16.57 15.69 -9.38
CA HIS A 749 17.47 14.79 -8.65
C HIS A 749 18.39 14.04 -9.62
N ASP A 750 19.47 13.45 -9.11
CA ASP A 750 20.40 12.64 -9.89
C ASP A 750 19.74 11.34 -10.37
N LEU A 751 19.92 11.03 -11.66
CA LEU A 751 19.36 9.84 -12.29
C LEU A 751 20.44 8.77 -12.47
N ASP A 752 20.05 7.50 -12.35
CA ASP A 752 20.92 6.38 -12.76
C ASP A 752 20.86 6.17 -14.29
N GLY A 753 19.74 6.56 -14.90
CA GLY A 753 19.55 6.55 -16.35
C GLY A 753 20.34 7.66 -17.04
N ARG A 754 20.72 7.41 -18.29
CA ARG A 754 21.38 8.38 -19.16
C ARG A 754 20.43 9.01 -20.17
N ALA A 755 20.75 10.22 -20.60
CA ALA A 755 20.03 10.89 -21.69
C ALA A 755 20.32 10.20 -23.03
N ILE A 756 19.29 9.57 -23.60
CA ILE A 756 19.37 8.79 -24.84
C ILE A 756 18.79 9.50 -26.05
N LEU A 757 18.05 10.60 -25.88
CA LEU A 757 17.55 11.38 -26.99
C LEU A 757 18.68 12.25 -27.58
N SER A 758 18.86 12.21 -28.90
CA SER A 758 19.81 13.08 -29.60
C SER A 758 19.33 14.54 -29.51
N ARG A 759 20.23 15.48 -29.20
CA ARG A 759 19.91 16.91 -29.27
C ARG A 759 19.78 17.29 -30.75
N LEU A 760 18.64 17.83 -31.18
CA LEU A 760 18.54 18.51 -32.46
C LEU A 760 19.49 19.72 -32.45
N LYS A 761 20.33 19.87 -33.49
CA LYS A 761 20.90 21.19 -33.82
C LYS A 761 19.70 22.12 -34.00
N GLN A 762 19.60 23.18 -33.20
CA GLN A 762 18.58 24.20 -33.46
C GLN A 762 18.79 24.74 -34.89
N PRO A 763 17.77 24.69 -35.77
CA PRO A 763 17.84 25.44 -37.01
C PRO A 763 17.72 26.92 -36.65
N GLY A 764 18.82 27.67 -36.76
CA GLY A 764 18.78 29.15 -36.68
C GLY A 764 19.59 29.83 -35.58
N ALA A 765 20.58 29.19 -34.94
CA ALA A 765 21.61 29.94 -34.22
C ALA A 765 22.57 30.55 -35.25
N ALA A 766 22.22 31.72 -35.80
CA ALA A 766 23.16 32.56 -36.52
C ALA A 766 24.41 32.75 -35.65
N THR A 767 25.55 32.44 -36.22
CA THR A 767 26.89 32.79 -35.73
C THR A 767 26.91 34.25 -35.32
N GLN A 768 26.78 34.53 -34.02
CA GLN A 768 27.22 35.81 -33.48
C GLN A 768 28.73 35.86 -33.62
N CYS A 769 29.19 36.65 -34.59
CA CYS A 769 30.58 37.09 -34.67
C CYS A 769 31.00 37.66 -33.32
N GLN A 770 32.11 37.16 -32.78
CA GLN A 770 32.85 37.85 -31.73
C GLN A 770 33.30 39.22 -32.27
N PRO A 771 33.15 40.32 -31.52
CA PRO A 771 33.79 41.57 -31.90
C PRO A 771 35.30 41.40 -31.72
N ALA A 772 36.05 41.63 -32.79
CA ALA A 772 37.51 41.67 -32.75
C ALA A 772 37.97 42.76 -31.76
N SER A 773 38.65 42.35 -30.70
CA SER A 773 39.42 43.24 -29.83
C SER A 773 40.67 43.70 -30.58
N ARG A 774 40.83 45.01 -30.71
CA ARG A 774 42.14 45.65 -30.89
C ARG A 774 42.94 45.58 -29.61
#